data_AF-N1ZPR8-F1
#
_entry.id   AF-N1ZPR8-F1
#
_cell.length_a   1.000
_cell.length_b   1.000
_cell.length_c   1.000
_cell.angle_alpha   90.00
_cell.angle_beta   90.00
_cell.angle_gamma   90.00
#
_symmetry.space_group_name_H-M   'P 1'
#
loop_
_entity.id
_entity.type
_entity.pdbx_description
1 polymer ?
#
loop_
_entity_poly.entity_id
_entity_poly.type
_entity_poly.pdbx_seq_one_letter_code
_entity_poly.pdbx_strand_id
1 'polypeptide(L)'
;DQDSNLTDEEKQAAKDQIDSDAKNAQDAINNAKTNDDVKKAADDGTLAIDKDVANAAIDNAVAGKKAEISNSPLTDEEKNALNNEVNQKGNTAKEAINTATTPEAVSTAQESGVKNINDTSVPAESAAKQAAKEAVTKAADEKNAAIDASNLTDEEKAALKQKVTDAQTAADQAIDNASTNAAVTEAQNKGVSAIGGIEVPTTSANKEKAITDLNNEVENAKKAIDQDSNLTDEEKQAVKDQIDSDAKIAQDAINNAKTDNDVNDAVNNGKVSIDKDVANAAIDDAVAGKLKEIQDPLTTEEKQAYTDLINSEATNAKQNIANATTVEEVTTAQTNGVNEITNTEIPTTSSAKDKAIAAINDALQKKTDEINNASNINTQEKTDLINQANEAANAAKNNINNATTNANVDTAQTNGEKAIADVTVPNLSDVKKESIDLINKALDAKTNEINNASNLSQDEKQGLINDATNAATEAINNVNQAQTNDDAKAAATTGVQNIENITIPTLDEAKKNANQAIDDALNSKVNEINNASNLNETEKQKLVDQANEAATTAKNNVEKATTNDDARDAANAGIDNIKGITFTSLEDAKNAANTAIDNALQVKTDEINNASNLSTDEKQDLINQATEVAKNAKDNINNATTNDAVTEAQNKGIADIANVSVPSLDQVKQDAINAIKQVQDAKNKQISAASNLSAEEQKELSDQVDKIANDAIAKINDSSTTTNDAVTATRDDAVKQITDLFIPTLDGAQTDAFNAIESAKNAKLNDINNAAHLTDQEKQALVDQTNKAADDAAKEIKAAQTNDAVKSAETAGLDNINNITIPTLVQKQQEAIEELNAARDAKNSAIDNATDLTTDEKNSLKDKVQAEYSNAVSNITSATTDEAVTT
;
A
#
# COMPACT_ATOMS: atom_id res chain seq x y z
N ASP A 1 -139.87 -8.96 128.13
CA ASP A 1 -139.71 -10.04 127.12
C ASP A 1 -139.35 -9.54 125.74
N GLN A 2 -139.99 -8.48 125.23
CA GLN A 2 -139.68 -7.95 123.89
C GLN A 2 -138.34 -7.17 123.81
N ASP A 3 -137.75 -6.83 124.96
CA ASP A 3 -136.46 -6.15 125.05
C ASP A 3 -135.31 -7.07 124.62
N SER A 4 -134.89 -6.98 123.35
CA SER A 4 -133.91 -7.92 122.76
C SER A 4 -132.47 -7.72 123.22
N ASN A 5 -132.12 -6.54 123.75
CA ASN A 5 -130.75 -6.18 124.11
C ASN A 5 -130.43 -6.41 125.59
N LEU A 6 -131.44 -6.64 126.43
CA LEU A 6 -131.25 -7.02 127.83
C LEU A 6 -130.83 -8.49 127.94
N THR A 7 -130.03 -8.82 128.95
CA THR A 7 -129.77 -10.21 129.32
C THR A 7 -131.00 -10.87 129.94
N ASP A 8 -131.01 -12.20 130.01
CA ASP A 8 -132.11 -12.92 130.65
C ASP A 8 -132.19 -12.58 132.16
N GLU A 9 -131.05 -12.36 132.83
CA GLU A 9 -131.00 -11.87 134.22
C GLU A 9 -131.58 -10.45 134.36
N GLU A 10 -131.25 -9.52 133.47
CA GLU A 10 -131.77 -8.14 133.50
C GLU A 10 -133.28 -8.10 133.25
N LYS A 11 -133.78 -8.89 132.29
CA LYS A 11 -135.23 -9.05 132.06
C LYS A 11 -135.95 -9.60 133.27
N GLN A 12 -135.35 -10.59 133.94
CA GLN A 12 -135.96 -11.20 135.12
C GLN A 12 -136.01 -10.20 136.28
N ALA A 13 -134.95 -9.43 136.51
CA ALA A 13 -134.94 -8.38 137.54
C ALA A 13 -136.03 -7.31 137.29
N ALA A 14 -136.23 -6.89 136.05
CA ALA A 14 -137.30 -5.96 135.69
C ALA A 14 -138.70 -6.55 135.93
N LYS A 15 -138.92 -7.83 135.57
CA LYS A 15 -140.19 -8.53 135.84
C LYS A 15 -140.47 -8.65 137.33
N ASP A 16 -139.47 -9.04 138.12
CA ASP A 16 -139.60 -9.20 139.57
C ASP A 16 -139.99 -7.87 140.24
N GLN A 17 -139.43 -6.75 139.75
CA GLN A 17 -139.76 -5.40 140.22
C GLN A 17 -141.21 -5.01 139.85
N ILE A 18 -141.62 -5.25 138.60
CA ILE A 18 -143.00 -5.04 138.13
C ILE A 18 -144.00 -5.86 138.96
N ASP A 19 -143.73 -7.14 139.20
CA ASP A 19 -144.58 -8.03 139.99
C ASP A 19 -144.67 -7.56 141.46
N SER A 20 -143.56 -7.08 142.03
CA SER A 20 -143.52 -6.47 143.36
C SER A 20 -144.41 -5.22 143.44
N ASP A 21 -144.33 -4.32 142.47
CA ASP A 21 -145.12 -3.08 142.46
C ASP A 21 -146.61 -3.35 142.18
N ALA A 22 -146.93 -4.33 141.34
CA ALA A 22 -148.29 -4.82 141.17
C ALA A 22 -148.87 -5.41 142.48
N LYS A 23 -148.05 -6.13 143.25
CA LYS A 23 -148.45 -6.66 144.56
C LYS A 23 -148.68 -5.54 145.58
N ASN A 24 -147.78 -4.56 145.65
CA ASN A 24 -147.92 -3.38 146.50
C ASN A 24 -149.21 -2.59 146.17
N ALA A 25 -149.51 -2.42 144.88
CA ALA A 25 -150.73 -1.79 144.42
C ALA A 25 -151.99 -2.56 144.87
N GLN A 26 -152.01 -3.89 144.70
CA GLN A 26 -153.11 -4.73 145.18
C GLN A 26 -153.31 -4.61 146.69
N ASP A 27 -152.24 -4.62 147.47
CA ASP A 27 -152.32 -4.49 148.92
C ASP A 27 -152.81 -3.10 149.36
N ALA A 28 -152.40 -2.03 148.66
CA ALA A 28 -152.93 -0.68 148.88
C ALA A 28 -154.43 -0.58 148.54
N ILE A 29 -154.85 -1.16 147.40
CA ILE A 29 -156.26 -1.24 146.99
C ILE A 29 -157.09 -2.00 148.03
N ASN A 30 -156.62 -3.14 148.52
CA ASN A 30 -157.32 -3.96 149.51
C ASN A 30 -157.49 -3.23 150.86
N ASN A 31 -156.57 -2.32 151.20
CA ASN A 31 -156.57 -1.56 152.46
C ASN A 31 -157.26 -0.18 152.37
N ALA A 32 -157.72 0.21 151.18
CA ALA A 32 -158.38 1.48 150.94
C ALA A 32 -159.71 1.58 151.71
N LYS A 33 -159.99 2.76 152.31
CA LYS A 33 -161.20 2.97 153.14
C LYS A 33 -162.33 3.68 152.38
N THR A 34 -162.03 4.29 151.24
CA THR A 34 -162.98 5.00 150.38
C THR A 34 -162.79 4.59 148.91
N ASN A 35 -163.81 4.82 148.08
CA ASN A 35 -163.69 4.58 146.63
C ASN A 35 -162.62 5.48 145.99
N ASP A 36 -162.43 6.68 146.53
CA ASP A 36 -161.37 7.59 146.07
C ASP A 36 -159.98 7.04 146.43
N ASP A 37 -159.83 6.42 147.61
CA ASP A 37 -158.58 5.72 148.01
C ASP A 37 -158.31 4.51 147.11
N VAL A 38 -159.35 3.75 146.72
CA VAL A 38 -159.22 2.62 145.78
C VAL A 38 -158.75 3.12 144.41
N LYS A 39 -159.38 4.18 143.89
CA LYS A 39 -158.99 4.77 142.61
C LYS A 39 -157.56 5.31 142.66
N LYS A 40 -157.20 6.03 143.72
CA LYS A 40 -155.85 6.55 143.91
C LYS A 40 -154.81 5.43 144.00
N ALA A 41 -155.09 4.36 144.75
CA ALA A 41 -154.17 3.22 144.86
C ALA A 41 -154.00 2.47 143.54
N ALA A 42 -155.06 2.34 142.73
CA ALA A 42 -154.98 1.76 141.39
C ALA A 42 -154.20 2.66 140.41
N ASP A 43 -154.45 3.98 140.44
CA ASP A 43 -153.76 4.95 139.59
C ASP A 43 -152.25 5.05 139.97
N ASP A 44 -151.93 5.10 141.27
CA ASP A 44 -150.55 5.11 141.78
C ASP A 44 -149.81 3.79 141.45
N GLY A 45 -150.50 2.65 141.58
CA GLY A 45 -149.95 1.33 141.24
C GLY A 45 -149.71 1.13 139.75
N THR A 46 -150.63 1.62 138.90
CA THR A 46 -150.47 1.63 137.44
C THR A 46 -149.26 2.49 137.06
N LEU A 47 -149.14 3.68 137.67
CA LEU A 47 -148.01 4.57 137.45
C LEU A 47 -146.66 3.95 137.84
N ALA A 48 -146.61 3.18 138.94
CA ALA A 48 -145.39 2.50 139.38
C ALA A 48 -144.96 1.41 138.39
N ILE A 49 -145.89 0.55 137.97
CA ILE A 49 -145.65 -0.49 136.94
C ILE A 49 -145.19 0.15 135.62
N ASP A 50 -145.86 1.23 135.18
CA ASP A 50 -145.49 1.93 133.95
C ASP A 50 -144.06 2.49 134.01
N LYS A 51 -143.63 3.00 135.17
CA LYS A 51 -142.25 3.46 135.37
C LYS A 51 -141.25 2.32 135.28
N ASP A 52 -141.54 1.15 135.85
CA ASP A 52 -140.66 -0.01 135.77
C ASP A 52 -140.54 -0.54 134.34
N VAL A 53 -141.66 -0.63 133.62
CA VAL A 53 -141.67 -0.99 132.19
C VAL A 53 -140.87 0.03 131.37
N ALA A 54 -141.06 1.33 131.62
CA ALA A 54 -140.31 2.39 130.96
C ALA A 54 -138.81 2.34 131.27
N ASN A 55 -138.43 2.09 132.52
CA ASN A 55 -137.04 1.93 132.93
C ASN A 55 -136.38 0.72 132.25
N ALA A 56 -137.09 -0.41 132.12
CA ALA A 56 -136.60 -1.58 131.38
C ALA A 56 -136.39 -1.27 129.89
N ALA A 57 -137.29 -0.51 129.27
CA ALA A 57 -137.13 -0.05 127.88
C ALA A 57 -135.91 0.87 127.69
N ILE A 58 -135.61 1.73 128.68
CA ILE A 58 -134.38 2.54 128.70
C ILE A 58 -133.13 1.65 128.81
N ASP A 59 -133.14 0.66 129.70
CA ASP A 59 -132.02 -0.28 129.84
C ASP A 59 -131.78 -1.06 128.54
N ASN A 60 -132.85 -1.47 127.86
CA ASN A 60 -132.77 -2.13 126.56
C ASN A 60 -132.16 -1.22 125.49
N ALA A 61 -132.52 0.06 125.45
CA ALA A 61 -131.95 1.03 124.51
C ALA A 61 -130.46 1.29 124.81
N VAL A 62 -130.09 1.44 126.09
CA VAL A 62 -128.69 1.58 126.52
C VAL A 62 -127.86 0.37 126.10
N ALA A 63 -128.35 -0.85 126.37
CA ALA A 63 -127.66 -2.08 126.02
C ALA A 63 -127.46 -2.22 124.51
N GLY A 64 -128.51 -1.93 123.71
CA GLY A 64 -128.44 -1.95 122.26
C GLY A 64 -127.40 -0.97 121.71
N LYS A 65 -127.38 0.26 122.25
CA LYS A 65 -126.42 1.28 121.80
C LYS A 65 -124.98 0.95 122.18
N LYS A 66 -124.75 0.39 123.37
CA LYS A 66 -123.42 -0.11 123.77
C LYS A 66 -122.94 -1.26 122.90
N ALA A 67 -123.83 -2.15 122.46
CA ALA A 67 -123.47 -3.22 121.53
C ALA A 67 -123.04 -2.66 120.15
N GLU A 68 -123.74 -1.64 119.64
CA GLU A 68 -123.35 -0.90 118.43
C GLU A 68 -121.96 -0.27 118.58
N ILE A 69 -121.69 0.39 119.71
CA ILE A 69 -120.37 0.99 120.02
C ILE A 69 -119.28 -0.08 120.11
N SER A 70 -119.54 -1.22 120.75
CA SER A 70 -118.55 -2.29 120.90
C SER A 70 -118.09 -2.85 119.55
N ASN A 71 -118.99 -2.95 118.58
CA ASN A 71 -118.72 -3.47 117.23
C ASN A 71 -118.12 -2.43 116.27
N SER A 72 -118.01 -1.16 116.69
CA SER A 72 -117.39 -0.11 115.88
C SER A 72 -115.86 -0.30 115.77
N PRO A 73 -115.21 0.22 114.71
CA PRO A 73 -113.75 0.15 114.53
C PRO A 73 -112.97 1.19 115.36
N LEU A 74 -113.66 1.85 116.29
CA LEU A 74 -113.13 2.87 117.20
C LEU A 74 -112.11 2.29 118.18
N THR A 75 -111.27 3.16 118.75
CA THR A 75 -110.37 2.76 119.84
C THR A 75 -111.13 2.55 121.15
N ASP A 76 -110.52 1.82 122.08
CA ASP A 76 -111.09 1.56 123.39
C ASP A 76 -111.41 2.86 124.15
N GLU A 77 -110.57 3.89 123.99
CA GLU A 77 -110.83 5.22 124.56
C GLU A 77 -112.06 5.90 123.95
N GLU A 78 -112.21 5.86 122.62
CA GLU A 78 -113.38 6.42 121.91
C GLU A 78 -114.66 5.65 122.28
N LYS A 79 -114.59 4.32 122.36
CA LYS A 79 -115.71 3.45 122.79
C LYS A 79 -116.11 3.73 124.23
N ASN A 80 -115.13 3.89 125.13
CA ASN A 80 -115.40 4.21 126.54
C ASN A 80 -116.06 5.58 126.70
N ALA A 81 -115.62 6.60 125.95
CA ALA A 81 -116.24 7.92 125.96
C ALA A 81 -117.71 7.86 125.50
N LEU A 82 -118.00 7.17 124.39
CA LEU A 82 -119.37 6.98 123.90
C LEU A 82 -120.23 6.15 124.86
N ASN A 83 -119.69 5.08 125.44
CA ASN A 83 -120.41 4.28 126.44
C ASN A 83 -120.76 5.10 127.68
N ASN A 84 -119.89 6.02 128.10
CA ASN A 84 -120.14 6.96 129.19
C ASN A 84 -121.23 7.99 128.83
N GLU A 85 -121.27 8.46 127.59
CA GLU A 85 -122.35 9.34 127.10
C GLU A 85 -123.70 8.61 127.09
N VAL A 86 -123.74 7.39 126.56
CA VAL A 86 -124.94 6.53 126.54
C VAL A 86 -125.43 6.25 127.96
N ASN A 87 -124.53 5.94 128.90
CA ASN A 87 -124.88 5.76 130.32
C ASN A 87 -125.52 7.02 130.92
N GLN A 88 -124.96 8.20 130.67
CA GLN A 88 -125.50 9.46 131.17
C GLN A 88 -126.89 9.76 130.61
N LYS A 89 -127.09 9.51 129.30
CA LYS A 89 -128.40 9.64 128.64
C LYS A 89 -129.42 8.65 129.22
N GLY A 90 -129.00 7.41 129.47
CA GLY A 90 -129.80 6.40 130.17
C GLY A 90 -130.24 6.85 131.56
N ASN A 91 -129.31 7.31 132.39
CA ASN A 91 -129.61 7.79 133.73
C ASN A 91 -130.55 9.01 133.72
N THR A 92 -130.32 9.97 132.82
CA THR A 92 -131.17 11.15 132.66
C THR A 92 -132.61 10.75 132.28
N ALA A 93 -132.76 9.75 131.40
CA ALA A 93 -134.07 9.23 131.02
C ALA A 93 -134.78 8.54 132.20
N LYS A 94 -134.06 7.73 132.99
CA LYS A 94 -134.61 7.11 134.21
C LYS A 94 -135.03 8.15 135.26
N GLU A 95 -134.26 9.22 135.43
CA GLU A 95 -134.64 10.34 136.31
C GLU A 95 -135.93 11.01 135.83
N ALA A 96 -136.06 11.29 134.52
CA ALA A 96 -137.28 11.85 133.95
C ALA A 96 -138.50 10.94 134.19
N ILE A 97 -138.36 9.62 133.97
CA ILE A 97 -139.39 8.61 134.27
C ILE A 97 -139.77 8.65 135.76
N ASN A 98 -138.79 8.68 136.65
CA ASN A 98 -139.03 8.71 138.10
C ASN A 98 -139.80 9.97 138.55
N THR A 99 -139.54 11.13 137.92
CA THR A 99 -140.25 12.39 138.22
C THR A 99 -141.65 12.49 137.62
N ALA A 100 -142.02 11.62 136.67
CA ALA A 100 -143.34 11.65 136.06
C ALA A 100 -144.45 11.29 137.08
N THR A 101 -145.57 12.02 137.03
CA THR A 101 -146.70 11.85 137.97
C THR A 101 -147.95 11.28 137.31
N THR A 102 -147.93 11.05 135.99
CA THR A 102 -149.01 10.41 135.23
C THR A 102 -148.46 9.38 134.23
N PRO A 103 -149.23 8.35 133.86
CA PRO A 103 -148.86 7.37 132.84
C PRO A 103 -148.45 8.00 131.50
N GLU A 104 -149.15 9.04 131.04
CA GLU A 104 -148.82 9.73 129.78
C GLU A 104 -147.45 10.44 129.85
N ALA A 105 -147.11 11.01 131.00
CA ALA A 105 -145.80 11.63 131.22
C ALA A 105 -144.68 10.59 131.29
N VAL A 106 -144.95 9.39 131.85
CA VAL A 106 -144.01 8.25 131.81
C VAL A 106 -143.76 7.81 130.37
N SER A 107 -144.82 7.61 129.59
CA SER A 107 -144.71 7.22 128.18
C SER A 107 -143.93 8.25 127.36
N THR A 108 -144.20 9.55 127.57
CA THR A 108 -143.44 10.64 126.89
C THR A 108 -141.96 10.65 127.30
N ALA A 109 -141.67 10.44 128.58
CA ALA A 109 -140.30 10.40 129.09
C ALA A 109 -139.54 9.17 128.57
N GLN A 110 -140.20 8.02 128.48
CA GLN A 110 -139.66 6.80 127.86
C GLN A 110 -139.32 7.04 126.39
N GLU A 111 -140.27 7.50 125.59
CA GLU A 111 -140.06 7.74 124.14
C GLU A 111 -138.92 8.72 123.89
N SER A 112 -138.90 9.83 124.64
CA SER A 112 -137.83 10.84 124.54
C SER A 112 -136.47 10.29 124.97
N GLY A 113 -136.44 9.50 126.05
CA GLY A 113 -135.23 8.87 126.56
C GLY A 113 -134.63 7.85 125.59
N VAL A 114 -135.45 6.92 125.10
CA VAL A 114 -135.06 5.93 124.08
C VAL A 114 -134.54 6.64 122.83
N LYS A 115 -135.26 7.67 122.35
CA LYS A 115 -134.82 8.46 121.20
C LYS A 115 -133.46 9.11 121.42
N ASN A 116 -133.25 9.78 122.56
CA ASN A 116 -131.96 10.44 122.86
C ASN A 116 -130.79 9.45 122.95
N ILE A 117 -131.02 8.24 123.46
CA ILE A 117 -130.00 7.17 123.50
C ILE A 117 -129.67 6.70 122.08
N ASN A 118 -130.70 6.38 121.29
CA ASN A 118 -130.54 5.88 119.92
C ASN A 118 -129.91 6.91 118.98
N ASP A 119 -130.24 8.19 119.16
CA ASP A 119 -129.67 9.33 118.42
C ASP A 119 -128.20 9.62 118.78
N THR A 120 -127.61 8.91 119.75
CA THR A 120 -126.17 9.00 120.00
C THR A 120 -125.42 8.55 118.75
N SER A 121 -124.67 9.44 118.13
CA SER A 121 -123.92 9.11 116.92
C SER A 121 -122.74 8.20 117.27
N VAL A 122 -122.61 7.08 116.56
CA VAL A 122 -121.41 6.21 116.61
C VAL A 122 -120.62 6.46 115.33
N PRO A 123 -119.43 7.09 115.40
CA PRO A 123 -118.62 7.32 114.21
C PRO A 123 -118.25 6.01 113.52
N ALA A 124 -118.32 6.01 112.19
CA ALA A 124 -117.95 4.84 111.38
C ALA A 124 -116.44 4.58 111.35
N GLU A 125 -115.63 5.60 111.69
CA GLU A 125 -114.17 5.54 111.68
C GLU A 125 -113.58 6.24 112.92
N SER A 126 -112.41 5.79 113.35
CA SER A 126 -111.64 6.41 114.44
C SER A 126 -110.88 7.64 113.95
N ALA A 127 -111.03 8.76 114.65
CA ALA A 127 -110.31 9.98 114.31
C ALA A 127 -108.79 9.81 114.54
N ALA A 128 -108.40 9.05 115.57
CA ALA A 128 -107.00 8.74 115.84
C ALA A 128 -106.36 7.89 114.72
N LYS A 129 -107.09 6.88 114.20
CA LYS A 129 -106.60 6.04 113.10
C LYS A 129 -106.48 6.82 111.79
N GLN A 130 -107.44 7.70 111.48
CA GLN A 130 -107.37 8.57 110.30
C GLN A 130 -106.12 9.47 110.34
N ALA A 131 -105.91 10.18 111.45
CA ALA A 131 -104.73 11.05 111.61
C ALA A 131 -103.41 10.27 111.51
N ALA A 132 -103.36 9.04 112.05
CA ALA A 132 -102.18 8.18 111.92
C ALA A 132 -101.91 7.76 110.47
N LYS A 133 -102.94 7.38 109.70
CA LYS A 133 -102.81 7.03 108.28
C LYS A 133 -102.41 8.21 107.42
N GLU A 134 -102.91 9.41 107.71
CA GLU A 134 -102.47 10.65 107.04
C GLU A 134 -100.98 10.91 107.26
N ALA A 135 -100.47 10.71 108.48
CA ALA A 135 -99.05 10.88 108.79
C ALA A 135 -98.15 9.85 108.06
N VAL A 136 -98.59 8.59 107.95
CA VAL A 136 -97.90 7.56 107.17
C VAL A 136 -97.91 7.90 105.68
N THR A 137 -99.07 8.35 105.16
CA THR A 137 -99.21 8.76 103.75
C THR A 137 -98.27 9.91 103.42
N LYS A 138 -98.21 10.94 104.28
CA LYS A 138 -97.29 12.07 104.10
C LYS A 138 -95.82 11.62 104.08
N ALA A 139 -95.43 10.69 104.97
CA ALA A 139 -94.07 10.16 104.97
C ALA A 139 -93.75 9.38 103.69
N ALA A 140 -94.71 8.61 103.17
CA ALA A 140 -94.58 7.89 101.89
C ALA A 140 -94.43 8.86 100.72
N ASP A 141 -95.24 9.93 100.66
CA ASP A 141 -95.17 10.95 99.62
C ASP A 141 -93.83 11.69 99.63
N GLU A 142 -93.36 12.14 100.80
CA GLU A 142 -92.05 12.78 100.96
C GLU A 142 -90.91 11.86 100.50
N LYS A 143 -91.01 10.56 100.82
CA LYS A 143 -90.00 9.58 100.42
C LYS A 143 -90.01 9.32 98.91
N ASN A 144 -91.19 9.18 98.32
CA ASN A 144 -91.36 9.00 96.88
C ASN A 144 -90.85 10.22 96.09
N ALA A 145 -91.07 11.44 96.58
CA ALA A 145 -90.52 12.66 95.99
C ALA A 145 -88.97 12.68 96.02
N ALA A 146 -88.37 12.23 97.13
CA ALA A 146 -86.91 12.09 97.22
C ALA A 146 -86.36 11.03 96.24
N ILE A 147 -87.08 9.92 96.02
CA ILE A 147 -86.73 8.91 95.01
C ILE A 147 -86.82 9.50 93.60
N ASP A 148 -87.88 10.26 93.29
CA ASP A 148 -88.06 10.87 91.96
C ASP A 148 -86.96 11.87 91.60
N ALA A 149 -86.48 12.64 92.58
CA ALA A 149 -85.41 13.61 92.42
C ALA A 149 -84.00 12.99 92.33
N SER A 150 -83.85 11.67 92.57
CA SER A 150 -82.56 10.98 92.49
C SER A 150 -82.09 10.79 91.04
N ASN A 151 -80.78 10.54 90.86
CA ASN A 151 -80.18 10.27 89.54
C ASN A 151 -80.22 8.77 89.14
N LEU A 152 -81.04 7.99 89.84
CA LEU A 152 -81.29 6.58 89.56
C LEU A 152 -82.03 6.39 88.22
N THR A 153 -81.93 5.20 87.65
CA THR A 153 -82.76 4.85 86.49
C THR A 153 -84.22 4.66 86.89
N ASP A 154 -85.14 4.78 85.93
CA ASP A 154 -86.57 4.62 86.18
C ASP A 154 -86.89 3.23 86.75
N GLU A 155 -86.16 2.19 86.35
CA GLU A 155 -86.25 0.84 86.90
C GLU A 155 -85.82 0.78 88.38
N GLU A 156 -84.69 1.39 88.74
CA GLU A 156 -84.21 1.50 90.12
C GLU A 156 -85.19 2.30 91.01
N LYS A 157 -85.75 3.40 90.47
CA LYS A 157 -86.77 4.20 91.15
C LYS A 157 -88.06 3.43 91.39
N ALA A 158 -88.53 2.67 90.39
CA ALA A 158 -89.73 1.84 90.51
C ALA A 158 -89.57 0.78 91.62
N ALA A 159 -88.41 0.13 91.70
CA ALA A 159 -88.11 -0.84 92.75
C ALA A 159 -88.11 -0.22 94.16
N LEU A 160 -87.60 1.01 94.32
CA LEU A 160 -87.63 1.73 95.61
C LEU A 160 -89.04 2.19 95.98
N LYS A 161 -89.83 2.70 95.02
CA LYS A 161 -91.23 3.10 95.25
C LYS A 161 -92.10 1.92 95.66
N GLN A 162 -91.83 0.72 95.16
CA GLN A 162 -92.52 -0.48 95.62
C GLN A 162 -92.23 -0.77 97.10
N LYS A 163 -90.97 -0.64 97.55
CA LYS A 163 -90.62 -0.78 98.97
C LYS A 163 -91.34 0.25 99.87
N VAL A 164 -91.50 1.49 99.39
CA VAL A 164 -92.26 2.53 100.10
C VAL A 164 -93.74 2.12 100.22
N THR A 165 -94.33 1.65 99.12
CA THR A 165 -95.73 1.20 99.08
C THR A 165 -95.98 0.01 100.02
N ASP A 166 -95.06 -0.96 100.03
CA ASP A 166 -95.14 -2.13 100.92
C ASP A 166 -95.05 -1.72 102.39
N ALA A 167 -94.14 -0.78 102.73
CA ALA A 167 -93.99 -0.26 104.08
C ALA A 167 -95.21 0.56 104.54
N GLN A 168 -95.79 1.39 103.66
CA GLN A 168 -97.04 2.11 103.92
C GLN A 168 -98.20 1.15 104.18
N THR A 169 -98.38 0.14 103.30
CA THR A 169 -99.46 -0.85 103.45
C THR A 169 -99.35 -1.62 104.77
N ALA A 170 -98.14 -2.02 105.16
CA ALA A 170 -97.90 -2.70 106.43
C ALA A 170 -98.22 -1.80 107.64
N ALA A 171 -97.89 -0.50 107.54
CA ALA A 171 -98.21 0.48 108.58
C ALA A 171 -99.72 0.72 108.71
N ASP A 172 -100.44 0.87 107.59
CA ASP A 172 -101.89 1.08 107.58
C ASP A 172 -102.64 -0.12 108.19
N GLN A 173 -102.21 -1.34 107.86
CA GLN A 173 -102.74 -2.56 108.48
C GLN A 173 -102.49 -2.62 110.00
N ALA A 174 -101.30 -2.19 110.45
CA ALA A 174 -101.00 -2.13 111.88
C ALA A 174 -101.86 -1.09 112.61
N ILE A 175 -102.15 0.05 111.97
CA ILE A 175 -103.04 1.10 112.49
C ILE A 175 -104.49 0.59 112.57
N ASP A 176 -104.98 -0.10 111.54
CA ASP A 176 -106.34 -0.65 111.52
C ASP A 176 -106.56 -1.67 112.65
N ASN A 177 -105.56 -2.52 112.88
CA ASN A 177 -105.60 -3.55 113.92
C ASN A 177 -105.42 -3.01 115.35
N ALA A 178 -104.93 -1.78 115.52
CA ALA A 178 -104.70 -1.20 116.84
C ALA A 178 -106.03 -0.92 117.57
N SER A 179 -106.14 -1.37 118.82
CA SER A 179 -107.37 -1.20 119.63
C SER A 179 -107.33 0.02 120.55
N THR A 180 -106.16 0.60 120.84
CA THR A 180 -106.02 1.77 121.73
C THR A 180 -105.31 2.93 121.01
N ASN A 181 -105.53 4.16 121.47
CA ASN A 181 -104.83 5.34 120.92
C ASN A 181 -103.30 5.23 121.04
N ALA A 182 -102.80 4.59 122.10
CA ALA A 182 -101.37 4.34 122.28
C ALA A 182 -100.82 3.37 121.23
N ALA A 183 -101.53 2.27 120.97
CA ALA A 183 -101.15 1.31 119.93
C ALA A 183 -101.22 1.92 118.52
N VAL A 184 -102.20 2.78 118.25
CA VAL A 184 -102.30 3.56 117.00
C VAL A 184 -101.07 4.46 116.83
N THR A 185 -100.67 5.18 117.88
CA THR A 185 -99.48 6.05 117.87
C THR A 185 -98.19 5.24 117.68
N GLU A 186 -98.08 4.07 118.31
CA GLU A 186 -96.93 3.19 118.13
C GLU A 186 -96.85 2.64 116.69
N ALA A 187 -97.98 2.22 116.12
CA ALA A 187 -98.07 1.75 114.74
C ALA A 187 -97.70 2.86 113.74
N GLN A 188 -98.21 4.08 113.94
CA GLN A 188 -97.84 5.27 113.17
C GLN A 188 -96.33 5.51 113.22
N ASN A 189 -95.74 5.61 114.42
CA ASN A 189 -94.32 5.91 114.59
C ASN A 189 -93.43 4.85 113.95
N LYS A 190 -93.80 3.56 114.09
CA LYS A 190 -93.09 2.46 113.42
C LYS A 190 -93.19 2.55 111.90
N GLY A 191 -94.38 2.82 111.37
CA GLY A 191 -94.63 2.99 109.94
C GLY A 191 -93.83 4.13 109.33
N VAL A 192 -93.92 5.32 109.93
CA VAL A 192 -93.16 6.51 109.52
C VAL A 192 -91.65 6.24 109.58
N SER A 193 -91.16 5.60 110.65
CA SER A 193 -89.74 5.25 110.78
C SER A 193 -89.29 4.24 109.73
N ALA A 194 -90.11 3.22 109.44
CA ALA A 194 -89.82 2.22 108.42
C ALA A 194 -89.72 2.84 107.02
N ILE A 195 -90.65 3.72 106.65
CA ILE A 195 -90.61 4.47 105.38
C ILE A 195 -89.39 5.39 105.34
N GLY A 196 -89.14 6.15 106.42
CA GLY A 196 -87.99 7.04 106.52
C GLY A 196 -86.65 6.32 106.36
N GLY A 197 -86.55 5.10 106.90
CA GLY A 197 -85.38 4.23 106.86
C GLY A 197 -85.10 3.54 105.52
N ILE A 198 -85.97 3.66 104.52
CA ILE A 198 -85.66 3.17 103.16
C ILE A 198 -84.50 4.00 102.59
N GLU A 199 -83.36 3.42 102.28
CA GLU A 199 -82.25 4.19 101.71
C GLU A 199 -82.53 4.57 100.24
N VAL A 200 -82.22 5.82 99.88
CA VAL A 200 -82.22 6.30 98.49
C VAL A 200 -80.75 6.45 98.09
N PRO A 201 -80.18 5.54 97.28
CA PRO A 201 -78.79 5.63 96.86
C PRO A 201 -78.50 6.96 96.14
N THR A 202 -77.29 7.48 96.36
CA THR A 202 -76.84 8.74 95.73
C THR A 202 -76.36 8.54 94.29
N THR A 203 -76.07 7.29 93.90
CA THR A 203 -75.59 6.90 92.58
C THR A 203 -76.36 5.67 92.08
N SER A 204 -76.40 5.51 90.75
CA SER A 204 -76.97 4.34 90.07
C SER A 204 -75.88 3.31 89.85
N ALA A 205 -76.12 2.07 90.29
CA ALA A 205 -75.14 0.99 90.13
C ALA A 205 -74.94 0.63 88.65
N ASN A 206 -76.00 0.73 87.84
CA ASN A 206 -75.94 0.48 86.41
C ASN A 206 -75.12 1.54 85.68
N LYS A 207 -75.30 2.83 86.03
CA LYS A 207 -74.47 3.92 85.48
C LYS A 207 -72.99 3.78 85.88
N GLU A 208 -72.70 3.48 87.15
CA GLU A 208 -71.31 3.27 87.60
C GLU A 208 -70.62 2.10 86.88
N LYS A 209 -71.33 0.99 86.69
CA LYS A 209 -70.83 -0.15 85.92
C LYS A 209 -70.58 0.24 84.45
N ALA A 210 -71.51 0.95 83.83
CA ALA A 210 -71.39 1.43 82.45
C ALA A 210 -70.17 2.36 82.26
N ILE A 211 -69.94 3.30 83.18
CA ILE A 211 -68.76 4.18 83.17
C ILE A 211 -67.46 3.38 83.34
N THR A 212 -67.46 2.39 84.23
CA THR A 212 -66.29 1.52 84.46
C THR A 212 -65.96 0.70 83.22
N ASP A 213 -66.97 0.07 82.61
CA ASP A 213 -66.80 -0.73 81.40
C ASP A 213 -66.31 0.13 80.22
N LEU A 214 -66.83 1.36 80.08
CA LEU A 214 -66.38 2.32 79.07
C LEU A 214 -64.92 2.76 79.29
N ASN A 215 -64.52 3.05 80.53
CA ASN A 215 -63.15 3.44 80.84
C ASN A 215 -62.14 2.31 80.55
N ASN A 216 -62.52 1.06 80.79
CA ASN A 216 -61.70 -0.09 80.41
C ASN A 216 -61.53 -0.19 78.88
N GLU A 217 -62.60 0.07 78.12
CA GLU A 217 -62.53 0.11 76.65
C GLU A 217 -61.62 1.23 76.15
N VAL A 218 -61.73 2.42 76.73
CA VAL A 218 -60.83 3.55 76.43
C VAL A 218 -59.37 3.20 76.66
N GLU A 219 -59.05 2.51 77.76
CA GLU A 219 -57.68 2.09 78.03
C GLU A 219 -57.18 1.05 77.02
N ASN A 220 -58.04 0.12 76.60
CA ASN A 220 -57.71 -0.86 75.55
C ASN A 220 -57.50 -0.19 74.19
N ALA A 221 -58.38 0.74 73.82
CA ALA A 221 -58.27 1.55 72.62
C ALA A 221 -56.93 2.30 72.57
N LYS A 222 -56.56 2.99 73.66
CA LYS A 222 -55.27 3.68 73.78
C LYS A 222 -54.06 2.74 73.64
N LYS A 223 -54.15 1.52 74.20
CA LYS A 223 -53.12 0.49 74.04
C LYS A 223 -53.00 -0.02 72.61
N ALA A 224 -54.11 -0.11 71.88
CA ALA A 224 -54.09 -0.45 70.46
C ALA A 224 -53.36 0.64 69.66
N ILE A 225 -53.65 1.92 69.91
CA ILE A 225 -52.94 3.05 69.28
C ILE A 225 -51.43 3.02 69.60
N ASP A 226 -51.05 2.64 70.81
CA ASP A 226 -49.63 2.49 71.16
C ASP A 226 -48.90 1.45 70.30
N GLN A 227 -49.61 0.41 69.83
CA GLN A 227 -49.06 -0.68 69.01
C GLN A 227 -48.91 -0.32 67.53
N ASP A 228 -49.52 0.76 67.06
CA ASP A 228 -49.41 1.24 65.67
C ASP A 228 -47.97 1.65 65.38
N SER A 229 -47.22 0.78 64.71
CA SER A 229 -45.76 0.89 64.60
C SER A 229 -45.27 1.92 63.57
N ASN A 230 -46.16 2.35 62.68
CA ASN A 230 -45.87 3.26 61.57
C ASN A 230 -46.26 4.70 61.87
N LEU A 231 -47.19 4.93 62.81
CA LEU A 231 -47.58 6.27 63.27
C LEU A 231 -46.49 6.94 64.12
N THR A 232 -46.40 8.26 64.02
CA THR A 232 -45.58 9.11 64.89
C THR A 232 -46.19 9.27 66.28
N ASP A 233 -45.38 9.67 67.27
CA ASP A 233 -45.88 9.92 68.63
C ASP A 233 -46.91 11.05 68.65
N GLU A 234 -46.75 12.07 67.80
CA GLU A 234 -47.71 13.17 67.64
C GLU A 234 -49.05 12.69 67.07
N GLU A 235 -49.05 11.83 66.05
CA GLU A 235 -50.27 11.26 65.45
C GLU A 235 -51.00 10.36 66.45
N LYS A 236 -50.25 9.50 67.17
CA LYS A 236 -50.81 8.67 68.24
C LYS A 236 -51.47 9.52 69.33
N GLN A 237 -50.82 10.60 69.75
CA GLN A 237 -51.37 11.46 70.79
C GLN A 237 -52.66 12.16 70.32
N ALA A 238 -52.71 12.62 69.07
CA ALA A 238 -53.91 13.24 68.51
C ALA A 238 -55.12 12.28 68.52
N VAL A 239 -54.92 11.00 68.19
CA VAL A 239 -55.98 9.98 68.26
C VAL A 239 -56.38 9.70 69.71
N LYS A 240 -55.43 9.59 70.64
CA LYS A 240 -55.73 9.36 72.06
C LYS A 240 -56.53 10.51 72.67
N ASP A 241 -56.25 11.75 72.27
CA ASP A 241 -57.00 12.93 72.69
C ASP A 241 -58.45 12.91 72.14
N GLN A 242 -58.63 12.43 70.90
CA GLN A 242 -59.97 12.25 70.32
C GLN A 242 -60.76 11.16 71.05
N ILE A 243 -60.12 10.02 71.36
CA ILE A 243 -60.71 8.94 72.16
C ILE A 243 -61.16 9.47 73.54
N ASP A 244 -60.35 10.31 74.20
CA ASP A 244 -60.73 10.92 75.48
C ASP A 244 -61.92 11.87 75.36
N SER A 245 -62.01 12.62 74.25
CA SER A 245 -63.16 13.48 73.96
C SER A 245 -64.44 12.67 73.77
N ASP A 246 -64.39 11.61 72.96
CA ASP A 246 -65.54 10.76 72.65
C ASP A 246 -65.97 9.94 73.89
N ALA A 247 -65.01 9.46 74.67
CA ALA A 247 -65.26 8.85 75.97
C ALA A 247 -66.01 9.80 76.91
N LYS A 248 -65.61 11.07 76.98
CA LYS A 248 -66.28 12.07 77.81
C LYS A 248 -67.72 12.31 77.35
N ILE A 249 -67.98 12.40 76.05
CA ILE A 249 -69.32 12.53 75.49
C ILE A 249 -70.20 11.34 75.92
N ALA A 250 -69.67 10.12 75.82
CA ALA A 250 -70.37 8.92 76.24
C ALA A 250 -70.62 8.87 77.76
N GLN A 251 -69.64 9.29 78.59
CA GLN A 251 -69.82 9.39 80.04
C GLN A 251 -70.92 10.38 80.42
N ASP A 252 -70.95 11.55 79.76
CA ASP A 252 -72.00 12.55 79.98
C ASP A 252 -73.38 12.01 79.55
N ALA A 253 -73.46 11.25 78.46
CA ALA A 253 -74.69 10.58 78.03
C ALA A 253 -75.17 9.52 79.04
N ILE A 254 -74.27 8.69 79.57
CA ILE A 254 -74.58 7.68 80.60
C ILE A 254 -75.08 8.36 81.88
N ASN A 255 -74.44 9.43 82.32
CA ASN A 255 -74.85 10.16 83.53
C ASN A 255 -76.26 10.76 83.39
N ASN A 256 -76.62 11.20 82.19
CA ASN A 256 -77.91 11.81 81.85
C ASN A 256 -79.01 10.80 81.48
N ALA A 257 -78.65 9.53 81.26
CA ALA A 257 -79.60 8.46 80.92
C ALA A 257 -80.68 8.30 82.00
N LYS A 258 -81.93 8.08 81.58
CA LYS A 258 -83.07 7.95 82.51
C LYS A 258 -83.47 6.50 82.74
N THR A 259 -83.31 5.65 81.73
CA THR A 259 -83.63 4.22 81.81
C THR A 259 -82.36 3.37 81.66
N ASP A 260 -82.43 2.11 82.07
CA ASP A 260 -81.35 1.14 81.82
C ASP A 260 -81.06 0.97 80.31
N ASN A 261 -82.07 1.09 79.46
CA ASN A 261 -81.89 1.06 78.00
C ASN A 261 -81.13 2.29 77.51
N ASP A 262 -81.45 3.49 78.00
CA ASP A 262 -80.71 4.71 77.65
C ASP A 262 -79.24 4.61 78.07
N VAL A 263 -78.95 3.96 79.22
CA VAL A 263 -77.57 3.67 79.67
C VAL A 263 -76.87 2.76 78.68
N ASN A 264 -77.51 1.66 78.26
CA ASN A 264 -76.94 0.73 77.29
C ASN A 264 -76.71 1.38 75.91
N ASP A 265 -77.67 2.18 75.43
CA ASP A 265 -77.55 2.90 74.16
C ASP A 265 -76.41 3.93 74.21
N ALA A 266 -76.27 4.65 75.33
CA ALA A 266 -75.15 5.58 75.54
C ALA A 266 -73.79 4.86 75.53
N VAL A 267 -73.68 3.68 76.18
CA VAL A 267 -72.47 2.85 76.14
C VAL A 267 -72.18 2.36 74.72
N ASN A 268 -73.17 1.84 74.01
CA ASN A 268 -72.99 1.30 72.66
C ASN A 268 -72.56 2.40 71.68
N ASN A 269 -73.21 3.56 71.72
CA ASN A 269 -72.83 4.71 70.89
C ASN A 269 -71.42 5.22 71.23
N GLY A 270 -71.06 5.24 72.52
CA GLY A 270 -69.71 5.58 72.97
C GLY A 270 -68.65 4.62 72.44
N LYS A 271 -68.89 3.31 72.55
CA LYS A 271 -68.01 2.26 72.01
C LYS A 271 -67.84 2.40 70.50
N VAL A 272 -68.93 2.57 69.76
CA VAL A 272 -68.86 2.79 68.30
C VAL A 272 -68.00 4.00 67.94
N SER A 273 -68.11 5.10 68.70
CA SER A 273 -67.32 6.31 68.43
C SER A 273 -65.82 6.09 68.72
N ILE A 274 -65.49 5.49 69.87
CA ILE A 274 -64.11 5.13 70.23
C ILE A 274 -63.51 4.13 69.23
N ASP A 275 -64.26 3.10 68.84
CA ASP A 275 -63.81 2.10 67.86
C ASP A 275 -63.57 2.73 66.49
N LYS A 276 -64.34 3.75 66.09
CA LYS A 276 -64.08 4.50 64.85
C LYS A 276 -62.75 5.23 64.91
N ASP A 277 -62.41 5.82 66.05
CA ASP A 277 -61.11 6.49 66.24
C ASP A 277 -59.95 5.49 66.11
N VAL A 278 -60.08 4.32 66.77
CA VAL A 278 -59.10 3.23 66.67
C VAL A 278 -58.98 2.71 65.24
N ALA A 279 -60.11 2.49 64.58
CA ALA A 279 -60.14 2.02 63.20
C ALA A 279 -59.50 3.02 62.24
N ASN A 280 -59.76 4.31 62.39
CA ASN A 280 -59.15 5.36 61.58
C ASN A 280 -57.63 5.41 61.77
N ALA A 281 -57.15 5.24 63.00
CA ALA A 281 -55.71 5.18 63.29
C ALA A 281 -55.04 3.95 62.68
N ALA A 282 -55.69 2.78 62.72
CA ALA A 282 -55.18 1.58 62.05
C ALA A 282 -55.09 1.75 60.52
N ILE A 283 -56.01 2.52 59.91
CA ILE A 283 -55.91 2.90 58.49
C ILE A 283 -54.70 3.81 58.28
N ASP A 284 -54.50 4.82 59.12
CA ASP A 284 -53.34 5.71 59.02
C ASP A 284 -52.01 4.97 59.23
N ASP A 285 -51.97 4.00 60.14
CA ASP A 285 -50.81 3.12 60.34
C ASP A 285 -50.51 2.28 59.09
N ALA A 286 -51.55 1.67 58.50
CA ALA A 286 -51.42 0.89 57.27
C ALA A 286 -50.92 1.74 56.10
N VAL A 287 -51.43 2.98 55.96
CA VAL A 287 -50.95 3.95 54.96
C VAL A 287 -49.49 4.29 55.20
N ALA A 288 -49.13 4.68 56.42
CA ALA A 288 -47.76 5.06 56.78
C ALA A 288 -46.77 3.90 56.56
N GLY A 289 -47.18 2.66 56.83
CA GLY A 289 -46.43 1.46 56.52
C GLY A 289 -46.26 1.26 55.01
N LYS A 290 -47.36 1.35 54.26
CA LYS A 290 -47.36 1.07 52.82
C LYS A 290 -46.61 2.12 52.01
N LEU A 291 -46.71 3.39 52.39
CA LEU A 291 -45.94 4.48 51.76
C LEU A 291 -44.43 4.29 51.91
N LYS A 292 -43.94 3.61 52.95
CA LYS A 292 -42.51 3.29 53.09
C LYS A 292 -42.02 2.29 52.04
N GLU A 293 -42.89 1.45 51.48
CA GLU A 293 -42.53 0.50 50.41
C GLU A 293 -42.28 1.20 49.05
N ILE A 294 -42.78 2.43 48.88
CA ILE A 294 -42.57 3.23 47.67
C ILE A 294 -41.14 3.78 47.68
N GLN A 295 -40.23 3.05 47.05
CA GLN A 295 -38.80 3.37 46.99
C GLN A 295 -38.27 3.29 45.56
N ASP A 296 -36.97 3.59 45.39
CA ASP A 296 -36.28 3.33 44.12
C ASP A 296 -36.37 1.84 43.74
N PRO A 297 -36.48 1.49 42.44
CA PRO A 297 -36.07 2.27 41.27
C PRO A 297 -37.19 3.07 40.56
N LEU A 298 -38.39 3.19 41.16
CA LEU A 298 -39.52 3.93 40.58
C LEU A 298 -39.18 5.40 40.30
N THR A 299 -39.76 5.95 39.24
CA THR A 299 -39.66 7.39 38.93
C THR A 299 -40.53 8.22 39.88
N THR A 300 -40.27 9.52 39.97
CA THR A 300 -41.05 10.45 40.81
C THR A 300 -42.54 10.42 40.46
N GLU A 301 -42.87 10.36 39.16
CA GLU A 301 -44.25 10.28 38.69
C GLU A 301 -44.91 8.95 39.08
N GLU A 302 -44.19 7.83 38.98
CA GLU A 302 -44.70 6.51 39.42
C GLU A 302 -44.91 6.48 40.94
N LYS A 303 -43.96 6.99 41.73
CA LYS A 303 -44.07 7.08 43.20
C LYS A 303 -45.28 7.91 43.62
N GLN A 304 -45.52 9.04 42.95
CA GLN A 304 -46.68 9.89 43.21
C GLN A 304 -47.99 9.16 42.88
N ALA A 305 -48.07 8.48 41.74
CA ALA A 305 -49.27 7.74 41.35
C ALA A 305 -49.65 6.67 42.38
N TYR A 306 -48.67 5.94 42.93
CA TYR A 306 -48.93 4.96 44.00
C TYR A 306 -49.26 5.61 45.36
N THR A 307 -48.65 6.75 45.67
CA THR A 307 -49.00 7.54 46.86
C THR A 307 -50.46 8.00 46.79
N ASP A 308 -50.88 8.52 45.64
CA ASP A 308 -52.26 8.98 45.40
C ASP A 308 -53.26 7.81 45.48
N LEU A 309 -52.90 6.65 44.91
CA LEU A 309 -53.71 5.43 45.00
C LEU A 309 -53.92 5.00 46.46
N ILE A 310 -52.85 4.87 47.25
CA ILE A 310 -52.92 4.47 48.67
C ILE A 310 -53.79 5.48 49.46
N ASN A 311 -53.59 6.78 49.25
CA ASN A 311 -54.38 7.81 49.92
C ASN A 311 -55.87 7.78 49.52
N SER A 312 -56.17 7.43 48.27
CA SER A 312 -57.54 7.23 47.80
C SER A 312 -58.19 6.03 48.50
N GLU A 313 -57.49 4.90 48.61
CA GLU A 313 -58.00 3.73 49.34
C GLU A 313 -58.21 4.02 50.83
N ALA A 314 -57.30 4.77 51.45
CA ALA A 314 -57.46 5.25 52.81
C ALA A 314 -58.70 6.14 52.98
N THR A 315 -58.96 7.03 52.03
CA THR A 315 -60.16 7.89 52.03
C THR A 315 -61.43 7.06 51.95
N ASN A 316 -61.47 6.05 51.07
CA ASN A 316 -62.59 5.12 50.96
C ASN A 316 -62.81 4.33 52.25
N ALA A 317 -61.74 3.81 52.86
CA ALA A 317 -61.79 3.08 54.12
C ALA A 317 -62.33 3.95 55.27
N LYS A 318 -61.82 5.18 55.42
CA LYS A 318 -62.31 6.14 56.44
C LYS A 318 -63.77 6.51 56.23
N GLN A 319 -64.23 6.61 54.98
CA GLN A 319 -65.64 6.85 54.68
C GLN A 319 -66.53 5.65 55.10
N ASN A 320 -66.06 4.43 54.87
CA ASN A 320 -66.77 3.22 55.31
C ASN A 320 -66.85 3.13 56.84
N ILE A 321 -65.76 3.47 57.54
CA ILE A 321 -65.72 3.58 59.01
C ILE A 321 -66.70 4.66 59.50
N ALA A 322 -66.72 5.83 58.87
CA ALA A 322 -67.64 6.91 59.23
C ALA A 322 -69.12 6.47 59.13
N ASN A 323 -69.45 5.69 58.09
CA ASN A 323 -70.79 5.18 57.84
C ASN A 323 -71.24 4.03 58.76
N ALA A 324 -70.30 3.36 59.44
CA ALA A 324 -70.62 2.27 60.35
C ALA A 324 -71.43 2.76 61.56
N THR A 325 -72.41 1.97 61.99
CA THR A 325 -73.31 2.31 63.11
C THR A 325 -73.18 1.37 64.29
N THR A 326 -72.48 0.24 64.11
CA THR A 326 -72.21 -0.75 65.15
C THR A 326 -70.71 -1.07 65.23
N VAL A 327 -70.28 -1.63 66.36
CA VAL A 327 -68.89 -2.06 66.60
C VAL A 327 -68.43 -3.09 65.56
N GLU A 328 -69.31 -4.01 65.17
CA GLU A 328 -69.00 -5.05 64.19
C GLU A 328 -68.84 -4.48 62.77
N GLU A 329 -69.65 -3.49 62.41
CA GLU A 329 -69.51 -2.76 61.14
C GLU A 329 -68.20 -1.97 61.10
N VAL A 330 -67.82 -1.30 62.19
CA VAL A 330 -66.53 -0.58 62.31
C VAL A 330 -65.37 -1.56 62.15
N THR A 331 -65.38 -2.68 62.88
CA THR A 331 -64.34 -3.72 62.80
C THR A 331 -64.20 -4.28 61.38
N THR A 332 -65.33 -4.51 60.69
CA THR A 332 -65.34 -5.01 59.31
C THR A 332 -64.78 -3.97 58.34
N ALA A 333 -65.18 -2.70 58.47
CA ALA A 333 -64.67 -1.61 57.65
C ALA A 333 -63.16 -1.39 57.84
N GLN A 334 -62.68 -1.42 59.10
CA GLN A 334 -61.26 -1.39 59.43
C GLN A 334 -60.51 -2.54 58.75
N THR A 335 -60.96 -3.78 58.96
CA THR A 335 -60.29 -4.97 58.43
C THR A 335 -60.20 -4.93 56.91
N ASN A 336 -61.28 -4.57 56.23
CA ASN A 336 -61.31 -4.47 54.77
C ASN A 336 -60.40 -3.34 54.27
N GLY A 337 -60.47 -2.15 54.87
CA GLY A 337 -59.65 -1.01 54.47
C GLY A 337 -58.16 -1.25 54.68
N VAL A 338 -57.76 -1.81 55.83
CA VAL A 338 -56.36 -2.20 56.10
C VAL A 338 -55.91 -3.23 55.06
N ASN A 339 -56.72 -4.23 54.74
CA ASN A 339 -56.38 -5.25 53.74
C ASN A 339 -56.24 -4.66 52.32
N GLU A 340 -57.11 -3.74 51.91
CA GLU A 340 -57.02 -3.09 50.59
C GLU A 340 -55.72 -2.26 50.46
N ILE A 341 -55.36 -1.51 51.49
CA ILE A 341 -54.13 -0.71 51.52
C ILE A 341 -52.89 -1.62 51.54
N THR A 342 -52.84 -2.58 52.45
CA THR A 342 -51.68 -3.46 52.62
C THR A 342 -51.43 -4.35 51.41
N ASN A 343 -52.49 -4.78 50.71
CA ASN A 343 -52.41 -5.60 49.50
C ASN A 343 -52.23 -4.77 48.21
N THR A 344 -52.17 -3.44 48.28
CA THR A 344 -51.83 -2.62 47.10
C THR A 344 -50.44 -3.03 46.58
N GLU A 345 -50.36 -3.54 45.34
CA GLU A 345 -49.08 -3.99 44.78
C GLU A 345 -48.22 -2.79 44.36
N ILE A 346 -47.05 -2.66 45.00
CA ILE A 346 -46.03 -1.67 44.62
C ILE A 346 -44.98 -2.37 43.76
N PRO A 347 -44.80 -1.98 42.49
CA PRO A 347 -43.80 -2.60 41.62
C PRO A 347 -42.39 -2.39 42.15
N THR A 348 -41.56 -3.42 42.01
CA THR A 348 -40.13 -3.37 42.33
C THR A 348 -39.27 -2.85 41.18
N THR A 349 -39.86 -2.62 39.99
CA THR A 349 -39.21 -2.03 38.82
C THR A 349 -40.04 -0.86 38.27
N SER A 350 -39.38 0.04 37.54
CA SER A 350 -40.04 1.14 36.84
C SER A 350 -40.46 0.69 35.45
N SER A 351 -41.75 0.78 35.17
CA SER A 351 -42.31 0.44 33.86
C SER A 351 -41.78 1.34 32.74
N ALA A 352 -41.49 2.61 33.05
CA ALA A 352 -40.90 3.56 32.13
C ALA A 352 -39.44 3.17 31.79
N LYS A 353 -38.64 2.86 32.81
CA LYS A 353 -37.25 2.42 32.63
C LYS A 353 -37.19 1.10 31.85
N ASP A 354 -38.05 0.13 32.16
CA ASP A 354 -38.08 -1.17 31.50
C ASP A 354 -38.37 -1.02 30.00
N LYS A 355 -39.34 -0.17 29.63
CA LYS A 355 -39.65 0.15 28.21
C LYS A 355 -38.48 0.84 27.51
N ALA A 356 -37.83 1.81 28.15
CA ALA A 356 -36.69 2.51 27.59
C ALA A 356 -35.48 1.60 27.38
N ILE A 357 -35.19 0.71 28.34
CA ILE A 357 -34.13 -0.30 28.22
C ILE A 357 -34.43 -1.27 27.07
N ALA A 358 -35.68 -1.69 26.90
CA ALA A 358 -36.10 -2.51 25.78
C ALA A 358 -35.85 -1.81 24.43
N ALA A 359 -36.19 -0.52 24.30
CA ALA A 359 -35.92 0.26 23.10
C ALA A 359 -34.42 0.40 22.78
N ILE A 360 -33.58 0.58 23.82
CA ILE A 360 -32.12 0.58 23.67
C ILE A 360 -31.60 -0.79 23.18
N ASN A 361 -32.13 -1.89 23.72
CA ASN A 361 -31.76 -3.24 23.26
C ASN A 361 -32.15 -3.44 21.78
N ASP A 362 -33.33 -2.99 21.37
CA ASP A 362 -33.79 -3.06 19.97
C ASP A 362 -32.90 -2.21 19.05
N ALA A 363 -32.53 -0.99 19.46
CA ALA A 363 -31.62 -0.13 18.71
C ALA A 363 -30.22 -0.75 18.56
N LEU A 364 -29.68 -1.32 19.64
CA LEU A 364 -28.41 -2.04 19.64
C LEU A 364 -28.47 -3.27 18.72
N GLN A 365 -29.55 -4.05 18.76
CA GLN A 365 -29.71 -5.21 17.89
C GLN A 365 -29.74 -4.80 16.42
N LYS A 366 -30.54 -3.78 16.06
CA LYS A 366 -30.59 -3.25 14.68
C LYS A 366 -29.22 -2.80 14.19
N LYS A 367 -28.46 -2.07 15.02
CA LYS A 367 -27.10 -1.62 14.67
C LYS A 367 -26.13 -2.80 14.57
N THR A 368 -26.25 -3.80 15.44
CA THR A 368 -25.45 -5.03 15.39
C THR A 368 -25.74 -5.81 14.10
N ASP A 369 -27.00 -5.90 13.68
CA ASP A 369 -27.39 -6.52 12.42
C ASP A 369 -26.87 -5.73 11.21
N GLU A 370 -26.94 -4.39 11.24
CA GLU A 370 -26.34 -3.51 10.23
C GLU A 370 -24.84 -3.80 10.05
N ILE A 371 -24.09 -3.86 11.16
CA ILE A 371 -22.65 -4.15 11.17
C ILE A 371 -22.37 -5.59 10.69
N ASN A 372 -23.12 -6.57 11.18
CA ASN A 372 -22.92 -7.98 10.81
C ASN A 372 -23.23 -8.23 9.34
N ASN A 373 -24.25 -7.56 8.79
CA ASN A 373 -24.64 -7.68 7.38
C ASN A 373 -23.75 -6.88 6.43
N ALA A 374 -22.93 -5.94 6.94
CA ALA A 374 -21.98 -5.21 6.11
C ALA A 374 -20.96 -6.18 5.49
N SER A 375 -21.02 -6.36 4.17
CA SER A 375 -20.16 -7.29 3.44
C SER A 375 -18.77 -6.73 3.15
N ASN A 376 -18.59 -5.41 3.31
CA ASN A 376 -17.39 -4.69 2.92
C ASN A 376 -16.36 -4.53 4.05
N ILE A 377 -16.68 -4.92 5.29
CA ILE A 377 -15.77 -4.84 6.45
C ILE A 377 -15.41 -6.24 6.96
N ASN A 378 -14.21 -6.37 7.51
CA ASN A 378 -13.70 -7.65 8.00
C ASN A 378 -14.24 -8.00 9.42
N THR A 379 -13.94 -9.21 9.90
CA THR A 379 -14.41 -9.69 11.21
C THR A 379 -13.92 -8.84 12.38
N GLN A 380 -12.70 -8.30 12.32
CA GLN A 380 -12.14 -7.46 13.37
C GLN A 380 -12.84 -6.10 13.42
N GLU A 381 -13.02 -5.43 12.27
CA GLU A 381 -13.75 -4.17 12.15
C GLU A 381 -15.20 -4.31 12.64
N LYS A 382 -15.87 -5.42 12.29
CA LYS A 382 -17.21 -5.74 12.83
C LYS A 382 -17.20 -5.84 14.35
N THR A 383 -16.22 -6.55 14.90
CA THR A 383 -16.09 -6.72 16.36
C THR A 383 -15.89 -5.37 17.05
N ASP A 384 -15.02 -4.52 16.50
CA ASP A 384 -14.72 -3.20 17.08
C ASP A 384 -15.93 -2.25 17.02
N LEU A 385 -16.71 -2.27 15.92
CA LEU A 385 -17.95 -1.48 15.80
C LEU A 385 -19.06 -2.02 16.71
N ILE A 386 -19.19 -3.34 16.84
CA ILE A 386 -20.16 -3.96 17.78
C ILE A 386 -19.80 -3.60 19.23
N ASN A 387 -18.52 -3.58 19.58
CA ASN A 387 -18.08 -3.14 20.91
C ASN A 387 -18.44 -1.67 21.16
N GLN A 388 -18.21 -0.77 20.20
CA GLN A 388 -18.62 0.64 20.30
C GLN A 388 -20.15 0.79 20.49
N ALA A 389 -20.95 0.03 19.73
CA ALA A 389 -22.41 0.04 19.89
C ALA A 389 -22.85 -0.47 21.27
N ASN A 390 -22.20 -1.54 21.78
CA ASN A 390 -22.45 -2.07 23.11
C ASN A 390 -22.09 -1.07 24.22
N GLU A 391 -20.96 -0.37 24.09
CA GLU A 391 -20.55 0.68 25.03
C GLU A 391 -21.57 1.83 25.07
N ALA A 392 -22.03 2.30 23.90
CA ALA A 392 -23.07 3.32 23.81
C ALA A 392 -24.40 2.85 24.45
N ALA A 393 -24.81 1.62 24.19
CA ALA A 393 -26.02 1.04 24.78
C ALA A 393 -25.91 0.88 26.31
N ASN A 394 -24.75 0.46 26.82
CA ASN A 394 -24.52 0.33 28.26
C ASN A 394 -24.53 1.69 28.96
N ALA A 395 -23.92 2.71 28.35
CA ALA A 395 -23.99 4.08 28.85
C ALA A 395 -25.44 4.59 28.91
N ALA A 396 -26.23 4.31 27.87
CA ALA A 396 -27.66 4.66 27.83
C ALA A 396 -28.46 3.96 28.94
N LYS A 397 -28.28 2.64 29.12
CA LYS A 397 -28.93 1.87 30.19
C LYS A 397 -28.59 2.39 31.59
N ASN A 398 -27.33 2.75 31.82
CA ASN A 398 -26.91 3.36 33.10
C ASN A 398 -27.60 4.71 33.33
N ASN A 399 -27.69 5.55 32.29
CA ASN A 399 -28.39 6.83 32.38
C ASN A 399 -29.89 6.65 32.65
N ILE A 400 -30.54 5.66 32.02
CA ILE A 400 -31.95 5.31 32.27
C ILE A 400 -32.14 4.82 33.71
N ASN A 401 -31.29 3.92 34.20
CA ASN A 401 -31.37 3.39 35.56
C ASN A 401 -31.23 4.51 36.61
N ASN A 402 -30.35 5.47 36.36
CA ASN A 402 -30.11 6.63 37.22
C ASN A 402 -31.16 7.74 37.09
N ALA A 403 -32.04 7.68 36.08
CA ALA A 403 -33.07 8.69 35.89
C ALA A 403 -34.10 8.63 37.02
N THR A 404 -34.44 9.79 37.58
CA THR A 404 -35.39 9.93 38.69
C THR A 404 -36.80 10.34 38.24
N THR A 405 -36.98 10.70 36.98
CA THR A 405 -38.26 11.14 36.39
C THR A 405 -38.48 10.50 35.02
N ASN A 406 -39.74 10.37 34.59
CA ASN A 406 -40.06 9.86 33.25
C ASN A 406 -39.41 10.70 32.13
N ALA A 407 -39.38 12.02 32.27
CA ALA A 407 -38.74 12.89 31.27
C ALA A 407 -37.22 12.64 31.13
N ASN A 408 -36.54 12.34 32.25
CA ASN A 408 -35.13 11.98 32.24
C ASN A 408 -34.91 10.60 31.61
N VAL A 409 -35.84 9.65 31.82
CA VAL A 409 -35.83 8.34 31.15
C VAL A 409 -35.95 8.52 29.64
N ASP A 410 -36.93 9.30 29.16
CA ASP A 410 -37.15 9.57 27.73
C ASP A 410 -35.94 10.26 27.07
N THR A 411 -35.33 11.22 27.79
CA THR A 411 -34.12 11.91 27.33
C THR A 411 -32.94 10.94 27.24
N ALA A 412 -32.75 10.10 28.26
CA ALA A 412 -31.69 9.09 28.27
C ALA A 412 -31.88 8.03 27.18
N GLN A 413 -33.12 7.60 26.93
CA GLN A 413 -33.47 6.73 25.81
C GLN A 413 -33.11 7.37 24.47
N THR A 414 -33.62 8.58 24.20
CA THR A 414 -33.42 9.27 22.92
C THR A 414 -31.93 9.51 22.65
N ASN A 415 -31.18 9.99 23.65
CA ASN A 415 -29.75 10.20 23.54
C ASN A 415 -28.99 8.88 23.33
N GLY A 416 -29.42 7.81 23.99
CA GLY A 416 -28.86 6.48 23.84
C GLY A 416 -29.08 5.88 22.46
N GLU A 417 -30.31 5.93 21.95
CA GLU A 417 -30.66 5.51 20.58
C GLU A 417 -29.82 6.28 19.56
N LYS A 418 -29.68 7.60 19.74
CA LYS A 418 -28.83 8.43 18.89
C LYS A 418 -27.36 8.00 18.95
N ALA A 419 -26.81 7.80 20.15
CA ALA A 419 -25.41 7.39 20.30
C ALA A 419 -25.11 6.03 19.65
N ILE A 420 -26.06 5.09 19.73
CA ILE A 420 -25.96 3.80 19.03
C ILE A 420 -26.03 4.02 17.52
N ALA A 421 -26.96 4.85 17.03
CA ALA A 421 -27.11 5.15 15.61
C ALA A 421 -25.86 5.84 15.01
N ASP A 422 -25.21 6.71 15.79
CA ASP A 422 -23.99 7.44 15.42
C ASP A 422 -22.75 6.52 15.25
N VAL A 423 -22.83 5.24 15.66
CA VAL A 423 -21.80 4.24 15.30
C VAL A 423 -21.85 3.99 13.80
N THR A 424 -20.96 4.65 13.06
CA THR A 424 -20.91 4.63 11.60
C THR A 424 -20.21 3.38 11.06
N VAL A 425 -20.88 2.66 10.16
CA VAL A 425 -20.28 1.59 9.37
C VAL A 425 -19.56 2.22 8.17
N PRO A 426 -18.22 2.07 8.02
CA PRO A 426 -17.50 2.62 6.88
C PRO A 426 -18.02 2.01 5.58
N ASN A 427 -18.44 2.83 4.62
CA ASN A 427 -18.92 2.34 3.33
C ASN A 427 -17.73 2.16 2.35
N LEU A 428 -17.89 1.20 1.44
CA LEU A 428 -16.86 0.85 0.46
C LEU A 428 -16.55 1.97 -0.52
N SER A 429 -17.51 2.83 -0.86
CA SER A 429 -17.29 3.94 -1.80
C SER A 429 -16.35 5.01 -1.27
N ASP A 430 -16.44 5.33 0.02
CA ASP A 430 -15.58 6.32 0.67
C ASP A 430 -14.15 5.79 0.78
N VAL A 431 -13.99 4.52 1.16
CA VAL A 431 -12.66 3.87 1.20
C VAL A 431 -12.04 3.78 -0.20
N LYS A 432 -12.81 3.43 -1.24
CA LYS A 432 -12.32 3.44 -2.63
C LYS A 432 -11.85 4.83 -3.05
N LYS A 433 -12.59 5.88 -2.68
CA LYS A 433 -12.22 7.26 -2.98
C LYS A 433 -10.91 7.66 -2.30
N GLU A 434 -10.77 7.41 -0.99
CA GLU A 434 -9.52 7.66 -0.26
C GLU A 434 -8.33 6.88 -0.85
N SER A 435 -8.55 5.61 -1.21
CA SER A 435 -7.55 4.77 -1.87
C SER A 435 -7.11 5.33 -3.24
N ILE A 436 -8.04 5.81 -4.06
CA ILE A 436 -7.74 6.44 -5.36
C ILE A 436 -6.99 7.76 -5.16
N ASP A 437 -7.38 8.58 -4.17
CA ASP A 437 -6.69 9.83 -3.86
C ASP A 437 -5.23 9.59 -3.44
N LEU A 438 -4.95 8.52 -2.67
CA LEU A 438 -3.59 8.09 -2.34
C LEU A 438 -2.77 7.70 -3.59
N ILE A 439 -3.36 6.93 -4.51
CA ILE A 439 -2.70 6.53 -5.76
C ILE A 439 -2.39 7.76 -6.62
N ASN A 440 -3.36 8.66 -6.80
CA ASN A 440 -3.18 9.90 -7.58
C ASN A 440 -2.08 10.77 -6.98
N LYS A 441 -2.03 10.89 -5.64
CA LYS A 441 -0.98 11.63 -4.95
C LYS A 441 0.41 11.03 -5.18
N ALA A 442 0.53 9.69 -5.17
CA ALA A 442 1.79 9.01 -5.49
C ALA A 442 2.19 9.21 -6.96
N LEU A 443 1.23 9.13 -7.89
CA LEU A 443 1.46 9.42 -9.31
C LEU A 443 1.94 10.86 -9.51
N ASP A 444 1.30 11.84 -8.89
CA ASP A 444 1.69 13.25 -8.98
C ASP A 444 3.11 13.47 -8.44
N ALA A 445 3.43 12.87 -7.29
CA ALA A 445 4.77 12.94 -6.71
C ALA A 445 5.82 12.34 -7.66
N LYS A 446 5.55 11.16 -8.23
CA LYS A 446 6.46 10.48 -9.16
C LYS A 446 6.60 11.23 -10.48
N THR A 447 5.51 11.77 -11.01
CA THR A 447 5.49 12.61 -12.21
C THR A 447 6.32 13.87 -12.00
N ASN A 448 6.23 14.50 -10.82
CA ASN A 448 7.08 15.63 -10.46
C ASN A 448 8.56 15.24 -10.34
N GLU A 449 8.87 14.08 -9.75
CA GLU A 449 10.23 13.54 -9.68
C GLU A 449 10.84 13.37 -11.09
N ILE A 450 10.10 12.74 -12.01
CA ILE A 450 10.50 12.52 -13.41
C ILE A 450 10.65 13.86 -14.16
N ASN A 451 9.69 14.77 -14.02
CA ASN A 451 9.73 16.07 -14.70
C ASN A 451 10.94 16.91 -14.26
N ASN A 452 11.34 16.80 -13.00
CA ASN A 452 12.50 17.49 -12.43
C ASN A 452 13.85 16.82 -12.74
N ALA A 453 13.87 15.60 -13.27
CA ALA A 453 15.11 14.94 -13.70
C ALA A 453 15.74 15.72 -14.86
N SER A 454 16.81 16.46 -14.58
CA SER A 454 17.47 17.33 -15.56
C SER A 454 18.27 16.57 -16.62
N ASN A 455 18.59 15.31 -16.34
CA ASN A 455 19.36 14.43 -17.21
C ASN A 455 18.52 13.66 -18.24
N LEU A 456 17.19 13.71 -18.15
CA LEU A 456 16.30 13.03 -19.09
C LEU A 456 15.80 13.98 -20.19
N SER A 457 15.68 13.48 -21.41
CA SER A 457 15.00 14.20 -22.49
C SER A 457 13.49 14.24 -22.31
N GLN A 458 12.79 15.04 -23.12
CA GLN A 458 11.33 15.13 -23.05
C GLN A 458 10.66 13.78 -23.37
N ASP A 459 11.21 13.03 -24.32
CA ASP A 459 10.68 11.73 -24.74
C ASP A 459 10.92 10.66 -23.65
N GLU A 460 12.09 10.64 -23.00
CA GLU A 460 12.37 9.76 -21.87
C GLU A 460 11.45 10.05 -20.67
N LYS A 461 11.25 11.34 -20.35
CA LYS A 461 10.30 11.76 -19.31
C LYS A 461 8.89 11.30 -19.63
N GLN A 462 8.44 11.49 -20.87
CA GLN A 462 7.11 11.07 -21.29
C GLN A 462 6.94 9.54 -21.20
N GLY A 463 7.96 8.76 -21.54
CA GLY A 463 7.98 7.31 -21.37
C GLY A 463 7.77 6.88 -19.91
N LEU A 464 8.58 7.42 -18.99
CA LEU A 464 8.46 7.10 -17.55
C LEU A 464 7.15 7.61 -16.94
N ILE A 465 6.64 8.78 -17.39
CA ILE A 465 5.33 9.29 -16.97
C ILE A 465 4.21 8.35 -17.45
N ASN A 466 4.31 7.80 -18.66
CA ASN A 466 3.34 6.83 -19.16
C ASN A 466 3.39 5.54 -18.32
N ASP A 467 4.58 5.05 -17.97
CA ASP A 467 4.72 3.88 -17.10
C ASP A 467 4.10 4.12 -15.71
N ALA A 468 4.33 5.30 -15.12
CA ALA A 468 3.72 5.70 -13.85
C ALA A 468 2.19 5.81 -13.95
N THR A 469 1.71 6.40 -15.05
CA THR A 469 0.27 6.54 -15.32
C THR A 469 -0.39 5.18 -15.51
N ASN A 470 0.28 4.24 -16.20
CA ASN A 470 -0.21 2.88 -16.39
C ASN A 470 -0.28 2.12 -15.06
N ALA A 471 0.77 2.20 -14.23
CA ALA A 471 0.77 1.61 -12.88
C ALA A 471 -0.36 2.17 -12.00
N ALA A 472 -0.56 3.49 -12.04
CA ALA A 472 -1.66 4.15 -11.33
C ALA A 472 -3.04 3.73 -11.87
N THR A 473 -3.19 3.61 -13.18
CA THR A 473 -4.45 3.16 -13.81
C THR A 473 -4.79 1.72 -13.41
N GLU A 474 -3.81 0.82 -13.43
CA GLU A 474 -3.98 -0.56 -12.98
C GLU A 474 -4.36 -0.61 -11.50
N ALA A 475 -3.70 0.17 -10.66
CA ALA A 475 -4.02 0.29 -9.24
C ALA A 475 -5.45 0.81 -9.01
N ILE A 476 -5.86 1.88 -9.71
CA ILE A 476 -7.22 2.45 -9.63
C ILE A 476 -8.25 1.42 -10.08
N ASN A 477 -7.98 0.65 -11.13
CA ASN A 477 -8.86 -0.43 -11.57
C ASN A 477 -8.99 -1.55 -10.52
N ASN A 478 -7.90 -1.91 -9.86
CA ASN A 478 -7.93 -2.88 -8.76
C ASN A 478 -8.72 -2.35 -7.55
N VAL A 479 -8.56 -1.08 -7.19
CA VAL A 479 -9.38 -0.42 -6.15
C VAL A 479 -10.86 -0.39 -6.55
N ASN A 480 -11.18 -0.07 -7.80
CA ASN A 480 -12.57 -0.06 -8.27
C ASN A 480 -13.21 -1.46 -8.24
N GLN A 481 -12.43 -2.51 -8.49
CA GLN A 481 -12.88 -3.92 -8.44
C GLN A 481 -12.95 -4.49 -7.02
N ALA A 482 -12.30 -3.85 -6.03
CA ALA A 482 -12.32 -4.28 -4.65
C ALA A 482 -13.75 -4.52 -4.13
N GLN A 483 -13.96 -5.65 -3.48
CA GLN A 483 -15.26 -6.03 -2.90
C GLN A 483 -15.34 -5.62 -1.42
N THR A 484 -14.18 -5.49 -0.76
CA THR A 484 -14.07 -5.10 0.65
C THR A 484 -13.18 -3.87 0.83
N ASN A 485 -13.30 -3.22 2.00
CA ASN A 485 -12.47 -2.07 2.38
C ASN A 485 -11.00 -2.45 2.45
N ASP A 486 -10.69 -3.66 2.92
CA ASP A 486 -9.32 -4.18 2.95
C ASP A 486 -8.77 -4.43 1.55
N ASP A 487 -9.56 -5.01 0.64
CA ASP A 487 -9.15 -5.18 -0.76
C ASP A 487 -8.81 -3.82 -1.40
N ALA A 488 -9.62 -2.78 -1.13
CA ALA A 488 -9.41 -1.44 -1.65
C ALA A 488 -8.14 -0.78 -1.06
N LYS A 489 -7.86 -0.96 0.23
CA LYS A 489 -6.64 -0.46 0.88
C LYS A 489 -5.40 -1.22 0.41
N ALA A 490 -5.49 -2.54 0.26
CA ALA A 490 -4.41 -3.39 -0.22
C ALA A 490 -4.06 -3.05 -1.67
N ALA A 491 -5.06 -2.93 -2.54
CA ALA A 491 -4.88 -2.52 -3.94
C ALA A 491 -4.21 -1.15 -4.05
N ALA A 492 -4.60 -0.18 -3.21
CA ALA A 492 -3.94 1.13 -3.16
C ALA A 492 -2.49 1.03 -2.69
N THR A 493 -2.22 0.25 -1.64
CA THR A 493 -0.86 0.06 -1.11
C THR A 493 0.06 -0.55 -2.15
N THR A 494 -0.35 -1.64 -2.80
CA THR A 494 0.40 -2.26 -3.90
C THR A 494 0.56 -1.31 -5.08
N GLY A 495 -0.50 -0.57 -5.43
CA GLY A 495 -0.47 0.43 -6.51
C GLY A 495 0.54 1.55 -6.27
N VAL A 496 0.53 2.15 -5.08
CA VAL A 496 1.49 3.17 -4.66
C VAL A 496 2.92 2.62 -4.73
N GLN A 497 3.17 1.43 -4.19
CA GLN A 497 4.49 0.79 -4.30
C GLN A 497 4.93 0.59 -5.75
N ASN A 498 4.03 0.16 -6.64
CA ASN A 498 4.36 -0.03 -8.05
C ASN A 498 4.74 1.29 -8.73
N ILE A 499 4.07 2.39 -8.41
CA ILE A 499 4.42 3.74 -8.90
C ILE A 499 5.78 4.19 -8.34
N GLU A 500 6.00 4.01 -7.04
CA GLU A 500 7.26 4.40 -6.38
C GLU A 500 8.47 3.63 -6.93
N ASN A 501 8.28 2.35 -7.26
CA ASN A 501 9.31 1.45 -7.80
C ASN A 501 9.76 1.79 -9.23
N ILE A 502 9.11 2.73 -9.93
CA ILE A 502 9.57 3.19 -11.24
C ILE A 502 10.90 3.92 -11.08
N THR A 503 11.94 3.38 -11.69
CA THR A 503 13.31 3.90 -11.56
C THR A 503 13.59 4.98 -12.60
N ILE A 504 14.21 6.07 -12.16
CA ILE A 504 14.68 7.15 -13.03
C ILE A 504 16.14 6.86 -13.39
N PRO A 505 16.48 6.61 -14.67
CA PRO A 505 17.85 6.34 -15.08
C PRO A 505 18.76 7.55 -14.80
N THR A 506 19.95 7.31 -14.26
CA THR A 506 20.90 8.37 -13.91
C THR A 506 21.85 8.69 -15.06
N LEU A 507 22.33 9.94 -15.11
CA LEU A 507 23.33 10.38 -16.08
C LEU A 507 24.64 9.59 -15.97
N ASP A 508 25.04 9.22 -14.76
CA ASP A 508 26.27 8.47 -14.52
C ASP A 508 26.21 7.06 -15.12
N GLU A 509 25.07 6.37 -15.00
CA GLU A 509 24.88 5.05 -15.60
C GLU A 509 24.83 5.15 -17.13
N ALA A 510 24.19 6.19 -17.68
CA ALA A 510 24.19 6.46 -19.13
C ALA A 510 25.60 6.74 -19.67
N LYS A 511 26.41 7.56 -19.00
CA LYS A 511 27.80 7.85 -19.37
C LYS A 511 28.70 6.61 -19.29
N LYS A 512 28.51 5.78 -18.27
CA LYS A 512 29.23 4.51 -18.12
C LYS A 512 28.95 3.56 -19.28
N ASN A 513 27.68 3.37 -19.65
CA ASN A 513 27.28 2.54 -20.78
C ASN A 513 27.80 3.08 -22.12
N ALA A 514 27.73 4.40 -22.32
CA ALA A 514 28.28 5.10 -23.49
C ALA A 514 29.81 4.90 -23.62
N ASN A 515 30.55 5.06 -22.52
CA ASN A 515 32.00 4.81 -22.50
C ASN A 515 32.36 3.35 -22.79
N GLN A 516 31.60 2.39 -22.26
CA GLN A 516 31.80 0.97 -22.55
C GLN A 516 31.61 0.67 -24.04
N ALA A 517 30.59 1.23 -24.68
CA ALA A 517 30.35 1.04 -26.11
C ALA A 517 31.48 1.62 -26.99
N ILE A 518 32.07 2.75 -26.59
CA ILE A 518 33.25 3.32 -27.25
C ILE A 518 34.47 2.40 -27.09
N ASP A 519 34.69 1.86 -25.88
CA ASP A 519 35.78 0.93 -25.61
C ASP A 519 35.67 -0.36 -26.44
N ASP A 520 34.47 -0.89 -26.57
CA ASP A 520 34.21 -2.07 -27.39
C ASP A 520 34.50 -1.80 -28.88
N ALA A 521 34.10 -0.63 -29.40
CA ALA A 521 34.37 -0.21 -30.77
C ALA A 521 35.87 0.02 -31.03
N LEU A 522 36.57 0.68 -30.10
CA LEU A 522 38.02 0.90 -30.14
C LEU A 522 38.76 -0.44 -30.19
N ASN A 523 38.45 -1.35 -29.27
CA ASN A 523 39.08 -2.67 -29.22
C ASN A 523 38.86 -3.45 -30.52
N SER A 524 37.65 -3.42 -31.07
CA SER A 524 37.35 -4.05 -32.35
C SER A 524 38.20 -3.48 -33.48
N LYS A 525 38.35 -2.15 -33.56
CA LYS A 525 39.14 -1.49 -34.61
C LYS A 525 40.64 -1.70 -34.46
N VAL A 526 41.16 -1.64 -33.23
CA VAL A 526 42.56 -1.95 -32.93
C VAL A 526 42.90 -3.39 -33.33
N ASN A 527 41.99 -4.33 -33.07
CA ASN A 527 42.17 -5.72 -33.52
C ASN A 527 42.15 -5.85 -35.05
N GLU A 528 41.29 -5.10 -35.75
CA GLU A 528 41.27 -5.05 -37.22
C GLU A 528 42.62 -4.56 -37.79
N ILE A 529 43.17 -3.49 -37.23
CA ILE A 529 44.46 -2.91 -37.63
C ILE A 529 45.63 -3.86 -37.31
N ASN A 530 45.67 -4.43 -36.11
CA ASN A 530 46.74 -5.32 -35.68
C ASN A 530 46.80 -6.60 -36.52
N ASN A 531 45.65 -7.11 -36.95
CA ASN A 531 45.54 -8.30 -37.81
C ASN A 531 45.78 -8.02 -39.30
N ALA A 532 45.90 -6.76 -39.72
CA ALA A 532 46.23 -6.42 -41.10
C ALA A 532 47.65 -6.90 -41.44
N SER A 533 47.77 -8.02 -42.16
CA SER A 533 49.05 -8.63 -42.50
C SER A 533 49.86 -7.85 -43.53
N ASN A 534 49.22 -6.94 -44.25
CA ASN A 534 49.84 -6.13 -45.31
C ASN A 534 50.50 -4.83 -44.82
N LEU A 535 50.23 -4.43 -43.57
CA LEU A 535 50.80 -3.24 -42.92
C LEU A 535 52.04 -3.60 -42.10
N ASN A 536 53.01 -2.71 -42.07
CA ASN A 536 54.15 -2.83 -41.16
C ASN A 536 53.81 -2.31 -39.74
N GLU A 537 54.69 -2.60 -38.77
CA GLU A 537 54.42 -2.26 -37.35
C GLU A 537 54.31 -0.75 -37.10
N THR A 538 54.98 0.08 -37.90
CA THR A 538 54.93 1.54 -37.77
C THR A 538 53.60 2.10 -38.28
N GLU A 539 53.08 1.56 -39.38
CA GLU A 539 51.76 1.92 -39.91
C GLU A 539 50.63 1.46 -38.99
N LYS A 540 50.73 0.25 -38.44
CA LYS A 540 49.80 -0.26 -37.45
C LYS A 540 49.75 0.64 -36.23
N GLN A 541 50.90 1.02 -35.67
CA GLN A 541 50.96 1.89 -34.50
C GLN A 541 50.31 3.25 -34.78
N LYS A 542 50.56 3.87 -35.95
CA LYS A 542 49.95 5.16 -36.31
C LYS A 542 48.42 5.09 -36.43
N LEU A 543 47.88 4.02 -37.00
CA LEU A 543 46.43 3.82 -37.13
C LEU A 543 45.79 3.48 -35.77
N VAL A 544 46.49 2.73 -34.91
CA VAL A 544 46.07 2.47 -33.53
C VAL A 544 46.06 3.76 -32.71
N ASP A 545 47.05 4.64 -32.88
CA ASP A 545 47.08 5.95 -32.21
C ASP A 545 45.90 6.82 -32.65
N GLN A 546 45.57 6.84 -33.94
CA GLN A 546 44.38 7.54 -34.46
C GLN A 546 43.08 6.99 -33.88
N ALA A 547 42.97 5.66 -33.73
CA ALA A 547 41.79 5.03 -33.12
C ALA A 547 41.65 5.41 -31.64
N ASN A 548 42.77 5.41 -30.89
CA ASN A 548 42.80 5.83 -29.49
C ASN A 548 42.47 7.32 -29.32
N GLU A 549 42.91 8.18 -30.23
CA GLU A 549 42.60 9.62 -30.21
C GLU A 549 41.12 9.88 -30.50
N ALA A 550 40.54 9.16 -31.47
CA ALA A 550 39.11 9.21 -31.77
C ALA A 550 38.26 8.74 -30.57
N ALA A 551 38.67 7.64 -29.91
CA ALA A 551 38.01 7.15 -28.71
C ALA A 551 38.12 8.11 -27.52
N THR A 552 39.29 8.72 -27.33
CA THR A 552 39.49 9.74 -26.29
C THR A 552 38.58 10.95 -26.52
N THR A 553 38.47 11.41 -27.77
CA THR A 553 37.58 12.50 -28.16
C THR A 553 36.11 12.14 -27.90
N ALA A 554 35.70 10.92 -28.24
CA ALA A 554 34.37 10.40 -27.98
C ALA A 554 34.04 10.38 -26.47
N LYS A 555 34.94 9.81 -25.65
CA LYS A 555 34.78 9.76 -24.18
C LYS A 555 34.70 11.15 -23.56
N ASN A 556 35.49 12.11 -24.04
CA ASN A 556 35.41 13.50 -23.58
C ASN A 556 34.06 14.17 -23.93
N ASN A 557 33.45 13.81 -25.06
CA ASN A 557 32.12 14.31 -25.43
C ASN A 557 31.02 13.64 -24.57
N VAL A 558 31.15 12.35 -24.26
CA VAL A 558 30.29 11.65 -23.30
C VAL A 558 30.39 12.27 -21.91
N GLU A 559 31.60 12.62 -21.44
CA GLU A 559 31.81 13.28 -20.15
C GLU A 559 31.09 14.63 -20.06
N LYS A 560 31.05 15.38 -21.18
CA LYS A 560 30.37 16.68 -21.32
C LYS A 560 28.85 16.57 -21.48
N ALA A 561 28.32 15.37 -21.72
CA ALA A 561 26.90 15.17 -21.87
C ALA A 561 26.15 15.62 -20.61
N THR A 562 25.09 16.39 -20.81
CA THR A 562 24.21 16.88 -19.75
C THR A 562 22.93 16.06 -19.63
N THR A 563 22.58 15.32 -20.68
CA THR A 563 21.46 14.37 -20.70
C THR A 563 21.91 12.97 -21.09
N ASN A 564 21.07 11.97 -20.80
CA ASN A 564 21.31 10.58 -21.18
C ASN A 564 21.39 10.43 -22.71
N ASP A 565 20.53 11.15 -23.43
CA ASP A 565 20.55 11.21 -24.89
C ASP A 565 21.84 11.84 -25.42
N ASP A 566 22.30 12.97 -24.84
CA ASP A 566 23.58 13.58 -25.22
C ASP A 566 24.75 12.58 -25.05
N ALA A 567 24.74 11.77 -23.98
CA ALA A 567 25.78 10.78 -23.71
C ALA A 567 25.75 9.64 -24.74
N ARG A 568 24.55 9.18 -25.11
CA ARG A 568 24.35 8.16 -26.15
C ARG A 568 24.76 8.67 -27.52
N ASP A 569 24.36 9.88 -27.90
CA ASP A 569 24.67 10.47 -29.20
C ASP A 569 26.16 10.78 -29.35
N ALA A 570 26.80 11.29 -28.28
CA ALA A 570 28.24 11.47 -28.23
C ALA A 570 29.01 10.15 -28.41
N ALA A 571 28.52 9.06 -27.82
CA ALA A 571 29.11 7.73 -28.02
C ALA A 571 28.91 7.23 -29.45
N ASN A 572 27.70 7.34 -30.01
CA ASN A 572 27.42 6.91 -31.39
C ASN A 572 28.32 7.65 -32.39
N ALA A 573 28.40 8.98 -32.30
CA ALA A 573 29.28 9.78 -33.15
C ALA A 573 30.76 9.39 -32.99
N GLY A 574 31.18 9.09 -31.76
CA GLY A 574 32.52 8.60 -31.45
C GLY A 574 32.84 7.23 -32.06
N ILE A 575 31.90 6.29 -31.95
CA ILE A 575 31.99 4.95 -32.53
C ILE A 575 32.10 5.04 -34.05
N ASP A 576 31.31 5.90 -34.69
CA ASP A 576 31.36 6.10 -36.14
C ASP A 576 32.71 6.66 -36.59
N ASN A 577 33.29 7.59 -35.84
CA ASN A 577 34.64 8.12 -36.11
C ASN A 577 35.73 7.04 -35.97
N ILE A 578 35.65 6.17 -34.96
CA ILE A 578 36.58 5.03 -34.78
C ILE A 578 36.46 4.05 -35.96
N LYS A 579 35.23 3.70 -36.36
CA LYS A 579 34.98 2.80 -37.50
C LYS A 579 35.47 3.38 -38.82
N GLY A 580 35.42 4.71 -38.98
CA GLY A 580 35.84 5.43 -40.18
C GLY A 580 37.34 5.41 -40.47
N ILE A 581 38.19 4.86 -39.60
CA ILE A 581 39.64 4.75 -39.83
C ILE A 581 39.93 3.64 -40.85
N THR A 582 40.58 3.97 -41.98
CA THR A 582 40.86 3.04 -43.10
C THR A 582 42.34 3.02 -43.50
N PHE A 583 42.81 1.91 -44.09
CA PHE A 583 44.17 1.77 -44.64
C PHE A 583 44.14 1.12 -46.04
N THR A 584 45.14 1.42 -46.88
CA THR A 584 45.23 0.91 -48.26
C THR A 584 45.50 -0.59 -48.27
N SER A 585 44.71 -1.33 -49.05
CA SER A 585 44.86 -2.78 -49.17
C SER A 585 46.11 -3.16 -49.98
N LEU A 586 46.63 -4.37 -49.74
CA LEU A 586 47.76 -4.91 -50.52
C LEU A 586 47.47 -4.97 -52.02
N GLU A 587 46.19 -5.20 -52.37
CA GLU A 587 45.74 -5.29 -53.75
C GLU A 587 45.77 -3.92 -54.44
N ASP A 588 45.32 -2.86 -53.76
CA ASP A 588 45.37 -1.50 -54.29
C ASP A 588 46.82 -1.03 -54.47
N ALA A 589 47.71 -1.39 -53.55
CA ALA A 589 49.14 -1.11 -53.67
C ALA A 589 49.76 -1.81 -54.89
N LYS A 590 49.44 -3.10 -55.13
CA LYS A 590 49.92 -3.87 -56.29
C LYS A 590 49.43 -3.29 -57.62
N ASN A 591 48.15 -2.88 -57.67
CA ASN A 591 47.57 -2.28 -58.87
C ASN A 591 48.24 -0.94 -59.24
N ALA A 592 48.53 -0.10 -58.23
CA ALA A 592 49.27 1.15 -58.44
C ALA A 592 50.72 0.89 -58.93
N ALA A 593 51.41 -0.08 -58.32
CA ALA A 593 52.78 -0.45 -58.71
C ALA A 593 52.87 -1.03 -60.14
N ASN A 594 51.94 -1.91 -60.51
CA ASN A 594 51.86 -2.47 -61.87
C ASN A 594 51.63 -1.37 -62.92
N THR A 595 50.79 -0.38 -62.60
CA THR A 595 50.56 0.80 -63.45
C THR A 595 51.85 1.61 -63.66
N ALA A 596 52.66 1.76 -62.61
CA ALA A 596 53.94 2.48 -62.72
C ALA A 596 54.96 1.74 -63.60
N ILE A 597 55.00 0.40 -63.56
CA ILE A 597 55.83 -0.43 -64.46
C ILE A 597 55.39 -0.30 -65.91
N ASP A 598 54.08 -0.30 -66.17
CA ASP A 598 53.54 -0.08 -67.53
C ASP A 598 53.95 1.28 -68.10
N ASN A 599 53.86 2.33 -67.28
CA ASN A 599 54.30 3.66 -67.69
C ASN A 599 55.81 3.71 -68.00
N ALA A 600 56.65 3.06 -67.19
CA ALA A 600 58.09 3.00 -67.43
C ALA A 600 58.44 2.23 -68.72
N LEU A 601 57.76 1.11 -68.98
CA LEU A 601 57.92 0.35 -70.23
C LEU A 601 57.52 1.18 -71.45
N GLN A 602 56.41 1.91 -71.36
CA GLN A 602 55.94 2.76 -72.45
C GLN A 602 56.95 3.87 -72.77
N VAL A 603 57.47 4.57 -71.75
CA VAL A 603 58.50 5.59 -71.94
C VAL A 603 59.73 5.02 -72.65
N LYS A 604 60.16 3.82 -72.27
CA LYS A 604 61.33 3.18 -72.89
C LYS A 604 61.08 2.73 -74.32
N THR A 605 59.86 2.24 -74.59
CA THR A 605 59.41 1.87 -75.94
C THR A 605 59.32 3.09 -76.85
N ASP A 606 58.89 4.23 -76.34
CA ASP A 606 58.87 5.50 -77.08
C ASP A 606 60.29 6.00 -77.39
N GLU A 607 61.24 5.87 -76.45
CA GLU A 607 62.66 6.19 -76.68
C GLU A 607 63.23 5.37 -77.84
N ILE A 608 62.98 4.05 -77.85
CA ILE A 608 63.45 3.14 -78.91
C ILE A 608 62.77 3.47 -80.26
N ASN A 609 61.45 3.67 -80.26
CA ASN A 609 60.70 3.97 -81.48
C ASN A 609 61.13 5.29 -82.13
N ASN A 610 61.51 6.28 -81.32
CA ASN A 610 61.94 7.59 -81.80
C ASN A 610 63.40 7.65 -82.28
N ALA A 611 64.22 6.62 -82.00
CA ALA A 611 65.59 6.57 -82.49
C ALA A 611 65.62 6.47 -84.03
N SER A 612 65.93 7.56 -84.72
CA SER A 612 65.85 7.65 -86.19
C SER A 612 66.94 6.89 -86.93
N ASN A 613 68.01 6.48 -86.22
CA ASN A 613 69.17 5.80 -86.79
C ASN A 613 69.02 4.27 -86.85
N LEU A 614 68.08 3.71 -86.08
CA LEU A 614 67.81 2.28 -85.99
C LEU A 614 66.78 1.84 -87.04
N SER A 615 66.98 0.65 -87.58
CA SER A 615 66.04 -0.04 -88.45
C SER A 615 64.79 -0.52 -87.68
N THR A 616 63.77 -0.96 -88.41
CA THR A 616 62.53 -1.47 -87.78
C THR A 616 62.79 -2.74 -86.97
N ASP A 617 63.70 -3.60 -87.44
CA ASP A 617 64.04 -4.86 -86.76
C ASP A 617 64.85 -4.60 -85.49
N GLU A 618 65.84 -3.68 -85.53
CA GLU A 618 66.62 -3.30 -84.34
C GLU A 618 65.74 -2.67 -83.25
N LYS A 619 64.73 -1.88 -83.63
CA LYS A 619 63.76 -1.32 -82.68
C LYS A 619 62.92 -2.42 -82.04
N GLN A 620 62.44 -3.38 -82.82
CA GLN A 620 61.59 -4.46 -82.30
C GLN A 620 62.33 -5.34 -81.29
N ASP A 621 63.61 -5.64 -81.53
CA ASP A 621 64.42 -6.44 -80.61
C ASP A 621 64.68 -5.73 -79.27
N LEU A 622 64.90 -4.42 -79.30
CA LEU A 622 65.05 -3.61 -78.07
C LEU A 622 63.72 -3.46 -77.31
N ILE A 623 62.59 -3.33 -78.02
CA ILE A 623 61.25 -3.30 -77.42
C ILE A 623 60.93 -4.64 -76.74
N ASN A 624 61.28 -5.77 -77.36
CA ASN A 624 61.10 -7.09 -76.78
C ASN A 624 61.91 -7.25 -75.48
N GLN A 625 63.16 -6.78 -75.46
CA GLN A 625 63.99 -6.78 -74.24
C GLN A 625 63.38 -5.93 -73.11
N ALA A 626 62.93 -4.70 -73.41
CA ALA A 626 62.27 -3.86 -72.43
C ALA A 626 60.98 -4.50 -71.87
N THR A 627 60.21 -5.16 -72.74
CA THR A 627 58.97 -5.85 -72.38
C THR A 627 59.22 -7.03 -71.42
N GLU A 628 60.27 -7.82 -71.65
CA GLU A 628 60.62 -8.95 -70.79
C GLU A 628 61.06 -8.49 -69.38
N VAL A 629 61.80 -7.39 -69.30
CA VAL A 629 62.19 -6.78 -68.01
C VAL A 629 60.96 -6.28 -67.24
N ALA A 630 60.03 -5.62 -67.93
CA ALA A 630 58.79 -5.16 -67.32
C ALA A 630 57.92 -6.31 -66.79
N LYS A 631 57.86 -7.43 -67.51
CA LYS A 631 57.16 -8.64 -67.05
C LYS A 631 57.74 -9.16 -65.73
N ASN A 632 59.06 -9.29 -65.64
CA ASN A 632 59.73 -9.73 -64.41
C ASN A 632 59.47 -8.79 -63.23
N ALA A 633 59.40 -7.47 -63.47
CA ALA A 633 59.03 -6.50 -62.45
C ALA A 633 57.60 -6.70 -61.92
N LYS A 634 56.64 -6.93 -62.82
CA LYS A 634 55.24 -7.21 -62.43
C LYS A 634 55.09 -8.50 -61.64
N ASP A 635 55.84 -9.54 -61.99
CA ASP A 635 55.83 -10.81 -61.25
C ASP A 635 56.37 -10.63 -59.82
N ASN A 636 57.40 -9.80 -59.63
CA ASN A 636 57.90 -9.45 -58.30
C ASN A 636 56.88 -8.64 -57.48
N ILE A 637 56.17 -7.70 -58.11
CA ILE A 637 55.07 -6.95 -57.47
C ILE A 637 53.95 -7.91 -57.04
N ASN A 638 53.55 -8.84 -57.90
CA ASN A 638 52.49 -9.81 -57.59
C ASN A 638 52.87 -10.74 -56.43
N ASN A 639 54.15 -11.08 -56.28
CA ASN A 639 54.66 -11.91 -55.20
C ASN A 639 54.89 -11.17 -53.87
N ALA A 640 54.88 -9.84 -53.88
CA ALA A 640 55.03 -9.07 -52.66
C ALA A 640 53.84 -9.30 -51.69
N THR A 641 54.15 -9.51 -50.42
CA THR A 641 53.16 -9.82 -49.37
C THR A 641 52.85 -8.63 -48.46
N THR A 642 53.59 -7.52 -48.60
CA THR A 642 53.41 -6.28 -47.84
C THR A 642 53.44 -5.06 -48.77
N ASN A 643 52.83 -3.96 -48.34
CA ASN A 643 52.82 -2.70 -49.13
C ASN A 643 54.25 -2.17 -49.38
N ASP A 644 55.17 -2.37 -48.42
CA ASP A 644 56.58 -2.00 -48.57
C ASP A 644 57.29 -2.85 -49.65
N ALA A 645 57.07 -4.17 -49.64
CA ALA A 645 57.67 -5.07 -50.63
C ALA A 645 57.15 -4.79 -52.06
N VAL A 646 55.88 -4.37 -52.19
CA VAL A 646 55.31 -3.90 -53.47
C VAL A 646 56.03 -2.64 -53.96
N THR A 647 56.25 -1.67 -53.07
CA THR A 647 56.94 -0.41 -53.38
C THR A 647 58.40 -0.65 -53.77
N GLU A 648 59.09 -1.57 -53.11
CA GLU A 648 60.47 -1.95 -53.42
C GLU A 648 60.57 -2.64 -54.79
N ALA A 649 59.67 -3.59 -55.08
CA ALA A 649 59.59 -4.27 -56.37
C ALA A 649 59.28 -3.30 -57.53
N GLN A 650 58.39 -2.33 -57.32
CA GLN A 650 58.10 -1.25 -58.26
C GLN A 650 59.35 -0.45 -58.60
N ASN A 651 60.03 0.10 -57.59
CA ASN A 651 61.19 0.97 -57.80
C ASN A 651 62.33 0.25 -58.51
N LYS A 652 62.58 -1.02 -58.13
CA LYS A 652 63.58 -1.85 -58.80
C LYS A 652 63.20 -2.11 -60.26
N GLY A 653 61.94 -2.45 -60.53
CA GLY A 653 61.45 -2.73 -61.88
C GLY A 653 61.54 -1.53 -62.83
N ILE A 654 61.21 -0.33 -62.35
CA ILE A 654 61.37 0.92 -63.13
C ILE A 654 62.85 1.13 -63.49
N ALA A 655 63.75 0.93 -62.53
CA ALA A 655 65.19 1.09 -62.77
C ALA A 655 65.74 0.07 -63.78
N ASP A 656 65.29 -1.19 -63.71
CA ASP A 656 65.73 -2.23 -64.64
C ASP A 656 65.27 -1.95 -66.09
N ILE A 657 64.05 -1.42 -66.31
CA ILE A 657 63.54 -1.05 -67.64
C ILE A 657 64.37 0.10 -68.25
N ALA A 658 64.71 1.11 -67.44
CA ALA A 658 65.48 2.26 -67.92
C ALA A 658 66.86 1.87 -68.49
N ASN A 659 67.45 0.78 -68.00
CA ASN A 659 68.80 0.30 -68.36
C ASN A 659 68.90 -0.43 -69.72
N VAL A 660 67.82 -0.62 -70.48
CA VAL A 660 67.89 -1.17 -71.85
C VAL A 660 68.60 -0.16 -72.79
N SER A 661 69.72 -0.55 -73.40
CA SER A 661 70.61 0.38 -74.14
C SER A 661 70.21 0.57 -75.61
N VAL A 662 70.17 1.82 -76.09
CA VAL A 662 69.81 2.19 -77.48
C VAL A 662 71.08 2.70 -78.21
N PRO A 663 71.60 2.00 -79.24
CA PRO A 663 72.84 2.38 -79.92
C PRO A 663 72.73 3.70 -80.71
N SER A 664 73.74 4.58 -80.60
CA SER A 664 73.78 5.87 -81.31
C SER A 664 74.50 5.78 -82.67
N LEU A 665 74.08 6.62 -83.62
CA LEU A 665 74.68 6.68 -84.97
C LEU A 665 76.17 7.04 -84.94
N ASP A 666 76.58 7.93 -84.02
CA ASP A 666 77.97 8.39 -83.90
C ASP A 666 78.90 7.25 -83.48
N GLN A 667 78.44 6.37 -82.58
CA GLN A 667 79.20 5.20 -82.17
C GLN A 667 79.41 4.24 -83.34
N VAL A 668 78.37 3.98 -84.12
CA VAL A 668 78.43 3.08 -85.30
C VAL A 668 79.32 3.65 -86.41
N LYS A 669 79.28 4.98 -86.65
CA LYS A 669 80.19 5.66 -87.60
C LYS A 669 81.65 5.49 -87.22
N GLN A 670 81.97 5.66 -85.94
CA GLN A 670 83.35 5.54 -85.49
C GLN A 670 83.90 4.13 -85.59
N ASP A 671 83.08 3.12 -85.27
CA ASP A 671 83.50 1.72 -85.38
C ASP A 671 83.76 1.32 -86.85
N ALA A 672 82.96 1.84 -87.79
CA ALA A 672 83.15 1.61 -89.22
C ALA A 672 84.42 2.27 -89.79
N ILE A 673 84.73 3.51 -89.39
CA ILE A 673 85.95 4.22 -89.80
C ILE A 673 87.21 3.50 -89.32
N ASN A 674 87.19 3.00 -88.08
CA ASN A 674 88.31 2.26 -87.51
C ASN A 674 88.62 0.98 -88.31
N ALA A 675 87.58 0.29 -88.80
CA ALA A 675 87.75 -0.91 -89.61
C ALA A 675 88.40 -0.63 -90.99
N ILE A 676 87.99 0.44 -91.69
CA ILE A 676 88.61 0.82 -92.98
C ILE A 676 90.09 1.14 -92.80
N LYS A 677 90.44 1.93 -91.78
CA LYS A 677 91.84 2.31 -91.49
C LYS A 677 92.72 1.09 -91.21
N GLN A 678 92.21 0.11 -90.47
CA GLN A 678 92.97 -1.14 -90.23
C GLN A 678 93.34 -1.86 -91.53
N VAL A 679 92.42 -1.93 -92.49
CA VAL A 679 92.66 -2.63 -93.76
C VAL A 679 93.60 -1.83 -94.68
N GLN A 680 93.45 -0.50 -94.71
CA GLN A 680 94.36 0.43 -95.39
C GLN A 680 95.82 0.25 -94.90
N ASP A 681 96.04 0.31 -93.60
CA ASP A 681 97.37 0.19 -92.99
C ASP A 681 98.02 -1.18 -93.28
N ALA A 682 97.21 -2.24 -93.30
CA ALA A 682 97.70 -3.59 -93.61
C ALA A 682 98.19 -3.70 -95.06
N LYS A 683 97.44 -3.15 -96.02
CA LYS A 683 97.79 -3.21 -97.45
C LYS A 683 99.00 -2.34 -97.79
N ASN A 684 99.08 -1.13 -97.22
CA ASN A 684 100.25 -0.25 -97.38
C ASN A 684 101.54 -0.85 -96.82
N LYS A 685 101.46 -1.61 -95.71
CA LYS A 685 102.62 -2.37 -95.20
C LYS A 685 103.07 -3.47 -96.16
N GLN A 686 102.16 -4.15 -96.84
CA GLN A 686 102.53 -5.16 -97.84
C GLN A 686 103.27 -4.55 -99.03
N ILE A 687 102.84 -3.37 -99.49
CA ILE A 687 103.49 -2.63 -100.58
C ILE A 687 104.88 -2.15 -100.15
N SER A 688 105.00 -1.54 -98.97
CA SER A 688 106.28 -1.04 -98.45
C SER A 688 107.30 -2.15 -98.17
N ALA A 689 106.85 -3.38 -97.93
CA ALA A 689 107.70 -4.54 -97.67
C ALA A 689 108.17 -5.26 -98.96
N ALA A 690 107.62 -4.91 -100.13
CA ALA A 690 107.97 -5.52 -101.41
C ALA A 690 109.31 -4.99 -101.93
N SER A 691 110.43 -5.47 -101.35
CA SER A 691 111.80 -4.98 -101.60
C SER A 691 112.30 -5.13 -103.04
N ASN A 692 111.57 -5.86 -103.89
CA ASN A 692 111.87 -6.04 -105.30
C ASN A 692 111.40 -4.87 -106.19
N LEU A 693 110.46 -4.06 -105.69
CA LEU A 693 109.94 -2.88 -106.35
C LEU A 693 110.81 -1.66 -106.04
N SER A 694 110.88 -0.73 -107.00
CA SER A 694 111.52 0.57 -106.79
C SER A 694 110.69 1.45 -105.84
N ALA A 695 111.32 2.47 -105.25
CA ALA A 695 110.64 3.40 -104.34
C ALA A 695 109.46 4.12 -105.01
N GLU A 696 109.59 4.47 -106.29
CA GLU A 696 108.52 5.05 -107.11
C GLU A 696 107.34 4.09 -107.32
N GLU A 697 107.59 2.81 -107.64
CA GLU A 697 106.51 1.82 -107.84
C GLU A 697 105.75 1.51 -106.54
N GLN A 698 106.47 1.43 -105.41
CA GLN A 698 105.83 1.29 -104.10
C GLN A 698 104.95 2.49 -103.78
N LYS A 699 105.41 3.71 -104.12
CA LYS A 699 104.65 4.94 -103.86
C LYS A 699 103.35 5.01 -104.66
N GLU A 700 103.37 4.68 -105.96
CA GLU A 700 102.19 4.70 -106.83
C GLU A 700 101.07 3.76 -106.33
N LEU A 701 101.44 2.56 -105.86
CA LEU A 701 100.49 1.59 -105.31
C LEU A 701 99.93 2.02 -103.95
N SER A 702 100.77 2.61 -103.09
CA SER A 702 100.31 3.13 -101.80
C SER A 702 99.37 4.33 -101.94
N ASP A 703 99.61 5.22 -102.91
CA ASP A 703 98.72 6.36 -103.18
C ASP A 703 97.31 5.89 -103.61
N GLN A 704 97.20 4.75 -104.31
CA GLN A 704 95.89 4.17 -104.67
C GLN A 704 95.12 3.60 -103.47
N VAL A 705 95.81 2.91 -102.56
CA VAL A 705 95.23 2.40 -101.31
C VAL A 705 94.69 3.55 -100.46
N ASP A 706 95.47 4.62 -100.33
CA ASP A 706 95.09 5.79 -99.54
C ASP A 706 93.87 6.52 -100.12
N LYS A 707 93.76 6.57 -101.45
CA LYS A 707 92.61 7.20 -102.10
C LYS A 707 91.30 6.46 -101.79
N ILE A 708 91.28 5.13 -101.92
CA ILE A 708 90.08 4.32 -101.69
C ILE A 708 89.61 4.45 -100.23
N ALA A 709 90.53 4.39 -99.28
CA ALA A 709 90.21 4.49 -97.85
C ALA A 709 89.62 5.86 -97.49
N ASN A 710 90.24 6.95 -97.96
CA ASN A 710 89.80 8.30 -97.65
C ASN A 710 88.43 8.63 -98.27
N ASP A 711 88.17 8.18 -99.50
CA ASP A 711 86.87 8.38 -100.18
C ASP A 711 85.72 7.71 -99.39
N ALA A 712 85.95 6.52 -98.84
CA ALA A 712 84.96 5.81 -98.03
C ALA A 712 84.74 6.43 -96.65
N ILE A 713 85.82 6.85 -95.98
CA ILE A 713 85.75 7.55 -94.68
C ILE A 713 84.98 8.87 -94.82
N ALA A 714 85.19 9.62 -95.91
CA ALA A 714 84.43 10.83 -96.21
C ALA A 714 82.93 10.54 -96.35
N LYS A 715 82.57 9.44 -97.02
CA LYS A 715 81.17 9.04 -97.23
C LYS A 715 80.47 8.56 -95.95
N ILE A 716 81.18 7.90 -95.04
CA ILE A 716 80.64 7.54 -93.71
C ILE A 716 80.42 8.79 -92.85
N ASN A 717 81.37 9.73 -92.87
CA ASN A 717 81.27 11.01 -92.15
C ASN A 717 80.30 11.99 -92.78
N ASP A 718 79.79 11.71 -93.97
CA ASP A 718 78.83 12.56 -94.64
C ASP A 718 77.55 12.69 -93.81
N SER A 719 77.06 13.92 -93.71
CA SER A 719 75.83 14.26 -93.01
C SER A 719 74.59 13.52 -93.57
N SER A 720 74.62 13.08 -94.83
CA SER A 720 73.56 12.32 -95.49
C SER A 720 73.54 10.83 -95.11
N THR A 721 74.60 10.32 -94.49
CA THR A 721 74.65 8.94 -93.98
C THR A 721 74.05 8.90 -92.58
N THR A 722 72.73 8.72 -92.51
CA THR A 722 71.92 8.91 -91.29
C THR A 722 71.45 7.61 -90.62
N THR A 723 71.78 6.44 -91.17
CA THR A 723 71.35 5.13 -90.63
C THR A 723 72.54 4.23 -90.36
N ASN A 724 72.41 3.36 -89.34
CA ASN A 724 73.45 2.38 -88.98
C ASN A 724 73.76 1.44 -90.17
N ASP A 725 72.75 1.07 -90.95
CA ASP A 725 72.91 0.20 -92.14
C ASP A 725 73.74 0.86 -93.26
N ALA A 726 73.51 2.15 -93.53
CA ALA A 726 74.23 2.88 -94.58
C ALA A 726 75.72 3.05 -94.25
N VAL A 727 76.03 3.27 -92.97
CA VAL A 727 77.40 3.30 -92.44
C VAL A 727 78.08 1.94 -92.64
N THR A 728 77.38 0.87 -92.28
CA THR A 728 77.89 -0.51 -92.37
C THR A 728 78.16 -0.93 -93.82
N ALA A 729 77.27 -0.63 -94.75
CA ALA A 729 77.44 -0.96 -96.16
C ALA A 729 78.63 -0.22 -96.82
N THR A 730 78.84 1.05 -96.48
CA THR A 730 79.95 1.86 -97.04
C THR A 730 81.31 1.34 -96.57
N ARG A 731 81.40 0.87 -95.32
CA ARG A 731 82.60 0.21 -94.78
C ARG A 731 82.96 -1.04 -95.56
N ASP A 732 81.99 -1.91 -95.78
CA ASP A 732 82.23 -3.23 -96.38
C ASP A 732 82.72 -3.12 -97.83
N ASP A 733 82.19 -2.18 -98.61
CA ASP A 733 82.64 -1.92 -99.98
C ASP A 733 84.10 -1.44 -100.05
N ALA A 734 84.48 -0.52 -99.15
CA ALA A 734 85.84 0.04 -99.11
C ALA A 734 86.90 -0.99 -98.70
N VAL A 735 86.59 -1.80 -97.69
CA VAL A 735 87.45 -2.89 -97.23
C VAL A 735 87.73 -3.88 -98.36
N LYS A 736 86.71 -4.20 -99.16
CA LYS A 736 86.86 -5.08 -100.32
C LYS A 736 87.79 -4.48 -101.38
N GLN A 737 87.59 -3.22 -101.77
CA GLN A 737 88.38 -2.56 -102.82
C GLN A 737 89.88 -2.47 -102.49
N ILE A 738 90.25 -2.16 -101.25
CA ILE A 738 91.67 -2.08 -100.82
C ILE A 738 92.35 -3.46 -100.87
N THR A 739 91.63 -4.50 -100.50
CA THR A 739 92.20 -5.85 -100.38
C THR A 739 92.62 -6.42 -101.74
N ASP A 740 91.88 -6.08 -102.81
CA ASP A 740 92.02 -6.68 -104.15
C ASP A 740 93.16 -6.09 -105.03
N LEU A 741 93.97 -5.12 -104.56
CA LEU A 741 95.06 -4.46 -105.34
C LEU A 741 96.34 -5.36 -105.52
N PHE A 742 96.94 -5.42 -106.74
CA PHE A 742 98.07 -6.34 -107.13
C PHE A 742 99.50 -5.73 -107.01
N ILE A 743 100.52 -6.55 -106.70
CA ILE A 743 101.94 -6.15 -106.46
C ILE A 743 102.92 -7.08 -107.25
N PRO A 744 103.77 -6.59 -108.18
CA PRO A 744 104.72 -7.39 -108.99
C PRO A 744 105.91 -8.03 -108.24
N THR A 745 106.55 -9.10 -108.77
CA THR A 745 107.62 -9.89 -108.11
C THR A 745 108.95 -9.97 -108.88
N LEU A 746 110.07 -10.26 -108.17
CA LEU A 746 111.44 -10.34 -108.72
C LEU A 746 111.70 -11.52 -109.67
N ASP A 747 111.17 -12.68 -109.32
CA ASP A 747 111.39 -13.94 -110.04
C ASP A 747 110.82 -13.89 -111.47
N GLY A 748 109.69 -13.18 -111.63
CA GLY A 748 109.11 -12.89 -112.93
C GLY A 748 110.04 -12.04 -113.81
N ALA A 749 110.64 -10.99 -113.25
CA ALA A 749 111.54 -10.11 -113.99
C ALA A 749 112.86 -10.80 -114.39
N GLN A 750 113.43 -11.64 -113.51
CA GLN A 750 114.68 -12.38 -113.79
C GLN A 750 114.53 -13.42 -114.89
N THR A 751 113.40 -14.13 -114.90
CA THR A 751 113.13 -15.19 -115.88
C THR A 751 113.07 -14.63 -117.30
N ASP A 752 112.45 -13.46 -117.49
CA ASP A 752 112.36 -12.81 -118.80
C ASP A 752 113.74 -12.40 -119.34
N ALA A 753 114.63 -11.90 -118.48
CA ALA A 753 115.97 -11.43 -118.85
C ALA A 753 116.95 -12.54 -119.26
N PHE A 754 116.94 -13.70 -118.58
CA PHE A 754 117.81 -14.82 -118.93
C PHE A 754 117.56 -15.36 -120.33
N ASN A 755 116.29 -15.43 -120.75
CA ASN A 755 115.91 -15.94 -122.06
C ASN A 755 116.46 -15.09 -123.22
N ALA A 756 116.64 -13.78 -122.99
CA ALA A 756 117.21 -12.86 -123.98
C ALA A 756 118.71 -13.10 -124.24
N ILE A 757 119.51 -13.28 -123.18
CA ILE A 757 120.97 -13.49 -123.27
C ILE A 757 121.34 -14.81 -123.96
N GLU A 758 120.67 -15.90 -123.58
CA GLU A 758 120.94 -17.24 -124.14
C GLU A 758 120.68 -17.28 -125.65
N SER A 759 119.66 -16.53 -126.11
CA SER A 759 119.33 -16.41 -127.54
C SER A 759 120.44 -15.71 -128.33
N ALA A 760 121.06 -14.66 -127.80
CA ALA A 760 122.14 -13.92 -128.47
C ALA A 760 123.45 -14.72 -128.57
N LYS A 761 123.82 -15.46 -127.52
CA LYS A 761 125.02 -16.33 -127.48
C LYS A 761 125.05 -17.33 -128.63
N ASN A 762 123.94 -18.05 -128.82
CA ASN A 762 123.85 -19.14 -129.78
C ASN A 762 123.97 -18.67 -131.24
N ALA A 763 123.49 -17.45 -131.56
CA ALA A 763 123.62 -16.88 -132.90
C ALA A 763 125.11 -16.65 -133.27
N LYS A 764 125.89 -16.08 -132.34
CA LYS A 764 127.30 -15.72 -132.57
C LYS A 764 128.23 -16.92 -132.72
N LEU A 765 127.98 -18.02 -131.99
CA LEU A 765 128.73 -19.27 -132.12
C LEU A 765 128.58 -19.93 -133.50
N ASN A 766 127.40 -19.79 -134.13
CA ASN A 766 127.14 -20.34 -135.46
C ASN A 766 127.98 -19.66 -136.55
N ASP A 767 128.18 -18.34 -136.46
CA ASP A 767 128.99 -17.57 -137.40
C ASP A 767 130.47 -18.02 -137.38
N ILE A 768 130.99 -18.33 -136.20
CA ILE A 768 132.38 -18.79 -136.00
C ILE A 768 132.61 -20.18 -136.63
N ASN A 769 131.67 -21.10 -136.46
CA ASN A 769 131.81 -22.47 -136.98
C ASN A 769 131.88 -22.54 -138.52
N ASN A 770 131.22 -21.62 -139.23
CA ASN A 770 131.13 -21.62 -140.69
C ASN A 770 132.36 -21.05 -141.43
N ALA A 771 133.36 -20.49 -140.73
CA ALA A 771 134.57 -19.95 -141.36
C ALA A 771 135.55 -21.06 -141.80
N ALA A 772 135.51 -21.49 -143.06
CA ALA A 772 136.21 -22.69 -143.56
C ALA A 772 137.73 -22.57 -143.72
N HIS A 773 138.28 -21.35 -143.67
CA HIS A 773 139.71 -21.08 -143.84
C HIS A 773 140.50 -21.08 -142.53
N LEU A 774 139.83 -20.82 -141.40
CA LEU A 774 140.44 -20.78 -140.07
C LEU A 774 140.87 -22.18 -139.62
N THR A 775 141.94 -22.21 -138.84
CA THR A 775 142.37 -23.43 -138.15
C THR A 775 141.44 -23.76 -136.98
N ASP A 776 141.37 -25.04 -136.61
CA ASP A 776 140.55 -25.51 -135.48
C ASP A 776 140.91 -24.79 -134.17
N GLN A 777 142.18 -24.40 -134.01
CA GLN A 777 142.67 -23.68 -132.84
C GLN A 777 142.17 -22.23 -132.76
N GLU A 778 141.98 -21.56 -133.91
CA GLU A 778 141.46 -20.19 -133.97
C GLU A 778 139.95 -20.12 -133.78
N LYS A 779 139.21 -21.10 -134.32
CA LYS A 779 137.76 -21.24 -134.03
C LYS A 779 137.52 -21.44 -132.55
N GLN A 780 138.30 -22.30 -131.91
CA GLN A 780 138.16 -22.58 -130.48
C GLN A 780 138.37 -21.32 -129.63
N ALA A 781 139.34 -20.48 -129.96
CA ALA A 781 139.59 -19.23 -129.22
C ALA A 781 138.42 -18.23 -129.29
N LEU A 782 137.73 -18.14 -130.42
CA LEU A 782 136.57 -17.24 -130.59
C LEU A 782 135.29 -17.79 -129.94
N VAL A 783 135.11 -19.12 -129.97
CA VAL A 783 134.04 -19.82 -129.24
C VAL A 783 134.17 -19.58 -127.73
N ASP A 784 135.39 -19.67 -127.19
CA ASP A 784 135.67 -19.46 -125.77
C ASP A 784 135.37 -18.02 -125.33
N GLN A 785 135.70 -17.02 -126.16
CA GLN A 785 135.33 -15.62 -125.88
C GLN A 785 133.81 -15.39 -125.84
N THR A 786 133.07 -16.01 -126.76
CA THR A 786 131.61 -15.82 -126.88
C THR A 786 130.85 -16.44 -125.72
N ASN A 787 131.23 -17.66 -125.32
CA ASN A 787 130.62 -18.30 -124.16
C ASN A 787 130.91 -17.53 -122.87
N LYS A 788 132.13 -17.02 -122.71
CA LYS A 788 132.51 -16.25 -121.52
C LYS A 788 131.68 -14.98 -121.36
N ALA A 789 131.43 -14.23 -122.45
CA ALA A 789 130.63 -13.01 -122.40
C ALA A 789 129.17 -13.27 -121.95
N ALA A 790 128.57 -14.37 -122.41
CA ALA A 790 127.21 -14.74 -122.05
C ALA A 790 127.10 -15.26 -120.60
N ASP A 791 128.08 -16.05 -120.15
CA ASP A 791 128.11 -16.56 -118.78
C ASP A 791 128.29 -15.42 -117.75
N ASP A 792 129.09 -14.41 -118.08
CA ASP A 792 129.28 -13.23 -117.25
C ASP A 792 127.97 -12.42 -117.12
N ALA A 793 127.22 -12.23 -118.22
CA ALA A 793 125.91 -11.57 -118.21
C ALA A 793 124.85 -12.33 -117.41
N ALA A 794 124.78 -13.65 -117.59
CA ALA A 794 123.88 -14.52 -116.82
C ALA A 794 124.16 -14.43 -115.30
N LYS A 795 125.43 -14.26 -114.92
CA LYS A 795 125.81 -14.06 -113.52
C LYS A 795 125.28 -12.75 -112.94
N GLU A 796 125.39 -11.66 -113.69
CA GLU A 796 124.92 -10.34 -113.23
C GLU A 796 123.39 -10.29 -113.11
N ILE A 797 122.65 -10.87 -114.05
CA ILE A 797 121.18 -10.98 -113.96
C ILE A 797 120.77 -11.78 -112.73
N LYS A 798 121.45 -12.90 -112.42
CA LYS A 798 121.16 -13.69 -111.21
C LYS A 798 121.48 -12.96 -109.91
N ALA A 799 122.46 -12.07 -109.95
CA ALA A 799 122.89 -11.30 -108.78
C ALA A 799 122.01 -10.07 -108.53
N ALA A 800 121.24 -9.63 -109.53
CA ALA A 800 120.37 -8.46 -109.42
C ALA A 800 119.22 -8.71 -108.43
N GLN A 801 119.12 -7.84 -107.43
CA GLN A 801 118.17 -7.99 -106.31
C GLN A 801 116.88 -7.18 -106.49
N THR A 802 116.80 -6.35 -107.52
CA THR A 802 115.63 -5.50 -107.82
C THR A 802 115.24 -5.64 -109.29
N ASN A 803 113.96 -5.39 -109.59
CA ASN A 803 113.45 -5.49 -110.96
C ASN A 803 114.24 -4.59 -111.94
N ASP A 804 114.67 -3.41 -111.50
CA ASP A 804 115.47 -2.48 -112.33
C ASP A 804 116.91 -2.94 -112.55
N ALA A 805 117.52 -3.54 -111.52
CA ALA A 805 118.88 -4.07 -111.63
C ALA A 805 118.92 -5.25 -112.61
N VAL A 806 117.88 -6.08 -112.62
CA VAL A 806 117.72 -7.20 -113.56
C VAL A 806 117.65 -6.67 -115.00
N LYS A 807 116.81 -5.65 -115.22
CA LYS A 807 116.66 -5.00 -116.53
C LYS A 807 117.96 -4.40 -117.06
N SER A 808 118.76 -3.83 -116.15
CA SER A 808 120.04 -3.20 -116.50
C SER A 808 121.10 -4.24 -116.87
N ALA A 809 121.18 -5.35 -116.14
CA ALA A 809 122.11 -6.45 -116.40
C ALA A 809 121.80 -7.17 -117.72
N GLU A 810 120.52 -7.36 -118.05
CA GLU A 810 120.06 -7.89 -119.35
C GLU A 810 120.62 -7.07 -120.52
N THR A 811 120.49 -5.75 -120.42
CA THR A 811 120.89 -4.81 -121.48
C THR A 811 122.40 -4.86 -121.71
N ALA A 812 123.20 -4.78 -120.64
CA ALA A 812 124.66 -4.80 -120.73
C ALA A 812 125.21 -6.13 -121.29
N GLY A 813 124.58 -7.25 -120.93
CA GLY A 813 125.00 -8.57 -121.38
C GLY A 813 124.84 -8.81 -122.88
N LEU A 814 123.74 -8.33 -123.47
CA LEU A 814 123.48 -8.45 -124.90
C LEU A 814 124.53 -7.71 -125.74
N ASP A 815 124.94 -6.51 -125.30
CA ASP A 815 125.93 -5.69 -126.01
C ASP A 815 127.31 -6.35 -126.08
N ASN A 816 127.73 -7.02 -125.00
CA ASN A 816 129.05 -7.66 -124.94
C ASN A 816 129.20 -8.84 -125.91
N ILE A 817 128.17 -9.67 -126.07
CA ILE A 817 128.21 -10.84 -126.98
C ILE A 817 128.32 -10.39 -128.44
N ASN A 818 127.65 -9.30 -128.80
CA ASN A 818 127.59 -8.84 -130.20
C ASN A 818 128.93 -8.34 -130.76
N ASN A 819 129.90 -7.95 -129.93
CA ASN A 819 131.15 -7.29 -130.35
C ASN A 819 132.36 -8.20 -130.73
N ILE A 820 132.21 -9.54 -130.81
CA ILE A 820 133.31 -10.48 -131.15
C ILE A 820 133.49 -10.67 -132.69
N THR A 821 134.75 -10.75 -133.23
CA THR A 821 135.10 -10.67 -134.70
C THR A 821 135.94 -11.87 -135.25
N ILE A 822 135.77 -12.27 -136.52
CA ILE A 822 136.40 -13.46 -137.17
C ILE A 822 137.40 -13.07 -138.31
N PRO A 823 138.69 -13.50 -138.31
CA PRO A 823 139.73 -13.14 -139.32
C PRO A 823 139.58 -13.79 -140.72
N THR A 824 140.31 -13.35 -141.76
CA THR A 824 140.22 -13.85 -143.17
C THR A 824 141.53 -14.41 -143.76
N LEU A 825 141.45 -15.40 -144.69
CA LEU A 825 142.58 -16.11 -145.33
C LEU A 825 143.61 -15.19 -146.01
N VAL A 826 143.16 -14.10 -146.64
CA VAL A 826 144.03 -13.13 -147.35
C VAL A 826 145.00 -12.45 -146.38
N GLN A 827 144.57 -12.22 -145.14
CA GLN A 827 145.39 -11.56 -144.13
C GLN A 827 146.60 -12.42 -143.73
N LYS A 828 146.44 -13.75 -143.72
CA LYS A 828 147.47 -14.73 -143.33
C LYS A 828 148.49 -15.04 -144.42
N GLN A 829 148.10 -14.99 -145.70
CA GLN A 829 149.01 -15.08 -146.86
C GLN A 829 150.03 -13.93 -146.89
N GLN A 830 149.60 -12.72 -146.48
CA GLN A 830 150.41 -11.51 -146.55
C GLN A 830 151.57 -11.52 -145.54
N GLU A 831 151.32 -12.04 -144.33
CA GLU A 831 152.31 -12.14 -143.23
C GLU A 831 153.45 -13.13 -143.57
N ALA A 832 153.14 -14.28 -144.20
CA ALA A 832 154.13 -15.32 -144.55
C ALA A 832 155.14 -14.88 -145.63
N ILE A 833 154.75 -14.00 -146.56
CA ILE A 833 155.62 -13.47 -147.62
C ILE A 833 156.63 -12.45 -147.05
N GLU A 834 156.23 -11.65 -146.07
CA GLU A 834 157.13 -10.70 -145.39
C GLU A 834 158.25 -11.40 -144.63
N GLU A 835 158.01 -12.59 -144.07
CA GLU A 835 159.01 -13.41 -143.35
C GLU A 835 160.08 -14.02 -144.28
N LEU A 836 159.64 -14.54 -145.44
CA LEU A 836 160.52 -15.02 -146.51
C LEU A 836 161.45 -13.93 -147.06
N ASN A 837 160.95 -12.69 -147.17
CA ASN A 837 161.71 -11.53 -147.65
C ASN A 837 162.92 -11.22 -146.76
N ALA A 838 162.77 -11.31 -145.44
CA ALA A 838 163.87 -11.08 -144.50
C ALA A 838 164.97 -12.16 -144.59
N ALA A 839 164.60 -13.45 -144.73
CA ALA A 839 165.53 -14.59 -144.72
C ALA A 839 166.50 -14.61 -145.92
N ARG A 840 166.01 -14.19 -147.10
CA ARG A 840 166.82 -14.03 -148.32
C ARG A 840 167.92 -12.99 -148.12
N ASP A 841 167.52 -11.79 -147.65
CA ASP A 841 168.41 -10.63 -147.60
C ASP A 841 169.58 -10.84 -146.62
N ALA A 842 169.37 -11.55 -145.49
CA ALA A 842 170.44 -11.92 -144.57
C ALA A 842 171.49 -12.86 -145.17
N LYS A 843 171.06 -13.87 -145.94
CA LYS A 843 171.96 -14.87 -146.51
C LYS A 843 172.82 -14.27 -147.62
N ASN A 844 172.22 -13.40 -148.44
CA ASN A 844 172.91 -12.66 -149.50
C ASN A 844 174.04 -11.77 -148.96
N SER A 845 173.83 -11.04 -147.85
CA SER A 845 174.90 -10.21 -147.27
C SER A 845 176.10 -11.01 -146.70
N ALA A 846 175.92 -12.23 -146.16
CA ALA A 846 177.02 -13.07 -145.64
C ALA A 846 177.95 -13.61 -146.73
N ILE A 847 177.35 -13.90 -147.89
CA ILE A 847 178.08 -14.27 -149.09
C ILE A 847 178.98 -13.09 -149.54
N ASP A 848 178.50 -11.84 -149.48
CA ASP A 848 179.20 -10.66 -150.02
C ASP A 848 180.51 -10.27 -149.29
N ASN A 849 180.62 -10.40 -147.96
CA ASN A 849 181.78 -9.86 -147.18
C ASN A 849 183.02 -10.79 -147.07
N ALA A 850 182.96 -12.05 -147.51
CA ALA A 850 184.06 -13.03 -147.37
C ALA A 850 185.25 -12.75 -148.33
N THR A 851 186.50 -12.87 -147.85
CA THR A 851 187.73 -12.26 -148.44
C THR A 851 188.72 -13.23 -149.09
N ASP A 852 188.48 -14.52 -148.93
CA ASP A 852 189.18 -15.67 -149.50
C ASP A 852 188.52 -16.14 -150.81
N LEU A 853 187.29 -15.66 -151.06
CA LEU A 853 186.55 -15.92 -152.29
C LEU A 853 186.84 -14.88 -153.37
N THR A 854 186.74 -15.37 -154.60
CA THR A 854 186.83 -14.57 -155.83
C THR A 854 185.44 -14.09 -156.29
N THR A 855 185.37 -13.43 -157.45
CA THR A 855 184.15 -12.76 -157.94
C THR A 855 183.14 -13.69 -158.65
N ASP A 856 183.58 -14.60 -159.53
CA ASP A 856 182.66 -15.48 -160.28
C ASP A 856 181.90 -16.48 -159.39
N GLU A 857 182.54 -17.00 -158.33
CA GLU A 857 181.93 -17.95 -157.37
C GLU A 857 180.80 -17.30 -156.53
N LYS A 858 180.95 -16.03 -156.13
CA LYS A 858 179.93 -15.30 -155.37
C LYS A 858 178.65 -15.09 -156.20
N ASN A 859 178.77 -14.70 -157.48
CA ASN A 859 177.62 -14.49 -158.36
C ASN A 859 176.85 -15.81 -158.62
N SER A 860 177.53 -16.93 -158.86
CA SER A 860 176.86 -18.23 -159.03
C SER A 860 176.10 -18.70 -157.78
N LEU A 861 176.57 -18.36 -156.57
CA LEU A 861 175.86 -18.66 -155.33
C LEU A 861 174.60 -17.80 -155.13
N LYS A 862 174.63 -16.51 -155.51
CA LYS A 862 173.46 -15.62 -155.41
C LYS A 862 172.31 -16.02 -156.34
N ASP A 863 172.60 -16.42 -157.57
CA ASP A 863 171.56 -16.84 -158.53
C ASP A 863 170.76 -18.07 -158.02
N LYS A 864 171.40 -19.00 -157.30
CA LYS A 864 170.71 -20.13 -156.65
C LYS A 864 169.75 -19.70 -155.54
N VAL A 865 170.08 -18.66 -154.78
CA VAL A 865 169.22 -18.15 -153.71
C VAL A 865 167.94 -17.53 -154.30
N GLN A 866 168.05 -16.75 -155.38
CA GLN A 866 166.89 -16.09 -155.99
C GLN A 866 165.90 -17.08 -156.64
N ALA A 867 166.38 -18.21 -157.17
CA ALA A 867 165.53 -19.26 -157.72
C ALA A 867 164.61 -19.88 -156.64
N GLU A 868 165.15 -20.19 -155.45
CA GLU A 868 164.40 -20.87 -154.40
C GLU A 868 163.36 -19.97 -153.73
N TYR A 869 163.65 -18.68 -153.57
CA TYR A 869 162.68 -17.69 -153.09
C TYR A 869 161.45 -17.57 -154.02
N SER A 870 161.69 -17.52 -155.33
CA SER A 870 160.61 -17.34 -156.31
C SER A 870 159.67 -18.56 -156.33
N ASN A 871 160.19 -19.76 -156.06
CA ASN A 871 159.41 -20.99 -155.92
C ASN A 871 158.54 -20.99 -154.64
N ALA A 872 159.09 -20.52 -153.51
CA ALA A 872 158.36 -20.44 -152.24
C ALA A 872 157.20 -19.42 -152.27
N VAL A 873 157.42 -18.21 -152.84
CA VAL A 873 156.37 -17.19 -152.95
C VAL A 873 155.21 -17.66 -153.82
N SER A 874 155.50 -18.37 -154.92
CA SER A 874 154.45 -18.94 -155.76
C SER A 874 153.57 -19.92 -154.96
N ASN A 875 154.16 -20.82 -154.17
CA ASN A 875 153.44 -21.82 -153.37
C ASN A 875 152.48 -21.17 -152.35
N ILE A 876 152.94 -20.15 -151.61
CA ILE A 876 152.14 -19.42 -150.62
C ILE A 876 150.95 -18.72 -151.27
N THR A 877 151.16 -18.08 -152.42
CA THR A 877 150.09 -17.35 -153.12
C THR A 877 149.02 -18.30 -153.70
N SER A 878 149.38 -19.55 -153.95
CA SER A 878 148.48 -20.62 -154.43
C SER A 878 147.88 -21.49 -153.32
N ALA A 879 148.18 -21.22 -152.05
CA ALA A 879 147.65 -21.96 -150.92
C ALA A 879 146.20 -21.55 -150.60
N THR A 880 145.29 -22.53 -150.51
CA THR A 880 143.86 -22.30 -150.27
C THR A 880 143.43 -22.45 -148.82
N THR A 881 144.35 -22.71 -147.89
CA THR A 881 144.09 -22.84 -146.46
C THR A 881 145.20 -22.16 -145.66
N ASP A 882 144.88 -21.70 -144.45
CA ASP A 882 145.87 -21.17 -143.50
C ASP A 882 147.03 -22.17 -143.28
N GLU A 883 146.74 -23.48 -143.34
CA GLU A 883 147.72 -24.57 -143.21
C GLU A 883 148.63 -24.73 -144.43
N ALA A 884 148.10 -24.58 -145.64
CA ALA A 884 148.88 -24.59 -146.88
C ALA A 884 149.74 -23.32 -147.04
N VAL A 885 149.35 -22.18 -146.44
CA VAL A 885 150.14 -20.92 -146.42
C VAL A 885 151.35 -21.03 -145.50
N THR A 886 151.21 -21.78 -144.41
CA THR A 886 152.26 -22.01 -143.42
C THR A 886 153.31 -23.03 -143.90
N THR A 887 152.97 -23.90 -144.87
CA THR A 887 153.80 -25.00 -145.40
C THR A 887 154.61 -24.58 -146.63
#